data_AF-A0A2K3NLK1-F1
#
_entry.id   AF-A0A2K3NLK1-F1
#
_cell.length_a   1.000
_cell.length_b   1.000
_cell.length_c   1.000
_cell.angle_alpha   90.00
_cell.angle_beta   90.00
_cell.angle_gamma   90.00
#
_symmetry.space_group_name_H-M   'P 1'
#
loop_
_entity.id
_entity.type
_entity.pdbx_description
1 polymer ?
#
loop_
_entity_poly.entity_id
_entity_poly.type
_entity_poly.pdbx_seq_one_letter_code
_entity_poly.pdbx_strand_id
1 'polypeptide(L)'
;MVSPKQLLSTLESALLGSSPPTPSQRVEVLHAIRTSLQSFQSLLSYPPPKPSDRSQVQSKSIRLQDSSLITLDDQDVQIALKLSDDLHLNEVDCVRLLVSANQEWGLMGREPLEILRLAAGLWYTERRYLITSVHLLLRAVVLDQGLEDDILVDIQKYLEDVINSGLRQRLISLIKELNREEPSGVGGPQCERYVIDSRGSLVERQSVVSRERLILGHCLVLSVLVVRTSPKDVKDLFSILKDSASEVSQSNIAIKHQITFSLLFALVIAFVSDGLSTVPDKASVLSSNTSFRHEFHELVMATGNDPIVEGFAGGIRLAWVVHLMLIQEGVAARETVSSASSNEMSYLSQCLEVVFSNNVFQFLLEKVLRTAAFQTEDEDMIYMYNAYLHKLITCFLSNPLARDKIKESKEKVMSVLSPYRVVGSHDFAQNSSSISQQGTETGSLPFNSILDFVSEVYLKEPELLLGNDALWTFVNFAGEDHTNFQTLVAFLNMLSTLASSHEGASKVHELLQGKAFRSIGWSTLFECLTIYDEKFKQSLQTAGAMLPEIQEGDAKALVAYLNVLKKVVENGNPIERKNWFPDIEPLFKLLSYENVPPYLKGALRNAIATFIHVSPVLKDSIWTFLEQYDLPVVVGPEAQGSPSMGTQVVLPVL
;
A
#
# COMPACT_ATOMS: atom_id res chain seq x y z
N MET A 1 18.45 -1.14 37.12
CA MET A 1 17.71 -1.36 35.87
C MET A 1 18.42 -0.58 34.77
N VAL A 2 18.48 -1.09 33.54
CA VAL A 2 19.00 -0.32 32.40
C VAL A 2 17.97 0.74 32.04
N SER A 3 18.36 2.00 31.87
CA SER A 3 17.41 3.06 31.49
C SER A 3 16.93 2.86 30.05
N PRO A 4 15.71 3.29 29.67
CA PRO A 4 15.21 3.17 28.30
C PRO A 4 16.17 3.75 27.24
N LYS A 5 16.82 4.88 27.57
CA LYS A 5 17.81 5.54 26.71
C LYS A 5 19.07 4.69 26.51
N GLN A 6 19.57 4.09 27.60
CA GLN A 6 20.72 3.19 27.54
C GLN A 6 20.39 1.94 26.73
N LEU A 7 19.23 1.33 26.97
CA LEU A 7 18.76 0.15 26.24
C LEU A 7 18.72 0.41 24.74
N LEU A 8 18.06 1.51 24.32
CA LEU A 8 17.98 1.85 22.91
C LEU A 8 19.36 2.07 22.30
N SER A 9 20.23 2.85 22.97
CA SER A 9 21.57 3.13 22.48
C SER A 9 22.42 1.86 22.32
N THR A 10 22.32 0.92 23.26
CA THR A 10 23.00 -0.39 23.17
C THR A 10 22.47 -1.16 21.95
N LEU A 11 21.15 -1.20 21.73
CA LEU A 11 20.55 -1.88 20.59
C LEU A 11 20.94 -1.25 19.25
N GLU A 12 20.86 0.08 19.12
CA GLU A 12 21.25 0.79 17.91
C GLU A 12 22.72 0.52 17.55
N SER A 13 23.61 0.55 18.54
CA SER A 13 25.04 0.33 18.33
C SER A 13 25.38 -1.07 17.81
N ALA A 14 24.54 -2.06 18.13
CA ALA A 14 24.79 -3.47 17.81
C ALA A 14 24.00 -3.97 16.60
N LEU A 15 22.79 -3.44 16.38
CA LEU A 15 21.86 -3.93 15.36
C LEU A 15 21.84 -3.05 14.10
N LEU A 16 22.19 -1.77 14.19
CA LEU A 16 22.21 -0.85 13.04
C LEU A 16 23.62 -0.56 12.53
N GLY A 17 24.66 -1.17 13.12
CA GLY A 17 26.04 -0.99 12.71
C GLY A 17 26.32 -1.56 11.32
N SER A 18 27.18 -0.91 10.55
CA SER A 18 27.63 -1.40 9.22
C SER A 18 28.52 -2.64 9.29
N SER A 19 28.91 -3.06 10.50
CA SER A 19 29.75 -4.23 10.76
C SER A 19 29.07 -5.14 11.78
N PRO A 20 29.30 -6.46 11.71
CA PRO A 20 28.77 -7.40 12.70
C PRO A 20 29.14 -6.99 14.13
N PRO A 21 28.25 -7.18 15.11
CA PRO A 21 28.50 -6.78 16.49
C PRO A 21 29.67 -7.57 17.08
N THR A 22 30.57 -6.87 17.76
CA THR A 22 31.71 -7.48 18.47
C THR A 22 31.24 -8.40 19.61
N PRO A 23 32.05 -9.37 20.06
CA PRO A 23 31.67 -10.26 21.17
C PRO A 23 31.23 -9.52 22.45
N SER A 24 31.86 -8.39 22.76
CA SER A 24 31.47 -7.54 23.89
C SER A 24 30.10 -6.90 23.70
N GLN A 25 29.80 -6.37 22.50
CA GLN A 25 28.50 -5.79 22.19
C GLN A 25 27.38 -6.84 22.26
N ARG A 26 27.65 -8.09 21.87
CA ARG A 26 26.68 -9.19 22.00
C ARG A 26 26.30 -9.44 23.44
N VAL A 27 27.30 -9.56 24.32
CA VAL A 27 27.06 -9.77 25.76
C VAL A 27 26.29 -8.59 26.35
N GLU A 28 26.63 -7.37 25.95
CA GLU A 28 25.97 -6.15 26.41
C GLU A 28 24.49 -6.10 25.96
N VAL A 29 24.20 -6.39 24.69
CA VAL A 29 22.82 -6.46 24.16
C VAL A 29 22.01 -7.50 24.91
N LEU A 30 22.51 -8.73 25.02
CA LEU A 30 21.82 -9.82 25.69
C LEU A 30 21.58 -9.53 27.17
N HIS A 31 22.56 -8.89 27.84
CA HIS A 31 22.40 -8.45 29.22
C HIS A 31 21.35 -7.34 29.35
N ALA A 32 21.37 -6.35 28.45
CA ALA A 32 20.45 -5.23 28.45
C ALA A 32 19.00 -5.70 28.26
N ILE A 33 18.72 -6.51 27.24
CA ILE A 33 17.36 -7.04 26.99
C ILE A 33 16.87 -7.93 28.13
N ARG A 34 17.72 -8.80 28.70
CA ARG A 34 17.34 -9.63 29.85
C ARG A 34 17.00 -8.79 31.08
N THR A 35 17.77 -7.73 31.33
CA THR A 35 17.52 -6.82 32.46
C THR A 35 16.26 -5.97 32.26
N SER A 36 15.86 -5.73 31.01
CA SER A 36 14.66 -4.97 30.65
C SER A 36 13.41 -5.83 30.42
N LEU A 37 13.47 -7.14 30.73
CA LEU A 37 12.36 -8.08 30.51
C LEU A 37 11.03 -7.58 31.10
N GLN A 38 11.04 -7.16 32.36
CA GLN A 38 9.83 -6.68 33.03
C GLN A 38 9.27 -5.42 32.33
N SER A 39 10.14 -4.51 31.87
CA SER A 39 9.73 -3.30 31.16
C SER A 39 9.06 -3.60 29.82
N PHE A 40 9.43 -4.67 29.13
CA PHE A 40 8.74 -5.11 27.92
C PHE A 40 7.45 -5.90 28.21
N GLN A 41 7.42 -6.72 29.26
CA GLN A 41 6.20 -7.43 29.66
C GLN A 41 5.09 -6.48 30.10
N SER A 42 5.44 -5.46 30.88
CA SER A 42 4.53 -4.40 31.32
C SER A 42 4.67 -3.14 30.46
N LEU A 43 4.88 -3.29 29.14
CA LEU A 43 5.19 -2.18 28.23
C LEU A 43 4.24 -0.99 28.44
N LEU A 44 4.81 0.17 28.74
CA LEU A 44 4.12 1.42 29.04
C LEU A 44 3.01 1.30 30.12
N SER A 45 3.18 0.40 31.08
CA SER A 45 2.29 0.30 32.26
C SER A 45 2.91 1.07 33.40
N TYR A 46 2.35 2.25 33.68
CA TYR A 46 2.86 3.15 34.70
C TYR A 46 1.85 3.33 35.84
N PRO A 47 2.31 3.61 37.07
CA PRO A 47 1.42 3.82 38.20
C PRO A 47 0.51 5.05 37.99
N PRO A 48 -0.81 4.95 38.22
CA PRO A 48 -1.72 6.09 38.11
C PRO A 48 -1.59 7.04 39.31
N PRO A 49 -2.25 8.22 39.26
CA PRO A 49 -2.31 9.16 40.38
C PRO A 49 -2.81 8.49 41.66
N LYS A 50 -2.19 8.81 42.80
CA LYS A 50 -2.48 8.15 44.08
C LYS A 50 -2.66 9.20 45.20
N PRO A 51 -3.79 9.19 45.93
CA PRO A 51 -4.07 10.24 46.93
C PRO A 51 -3.00 10.42 48.01
N SER A 52 -2.33 9.35 48.44
CA SER A 52 -1.23 9.43 49.42
C SER A 52 0.00 10.12 48.87
N ASP A 53 0.26 9.93 47.58
CA ASP A 53 1.45 10.43 46.92
C ASP A 53 1.20 11.89 46.54
N ARG A 54 -0.04 12.22 46.13
CA ARG A 54 -0.52 13.60 45.97
C ARG A 54 -0.37 14.43 47.25
N SER A 55 -0.78 13.90 48.40
CA SER A 55 -0.63 14.61 49.68
C SER A 55 0.84 14.76 50.10
N GLN A 56 1.68 13.78 49.77
CA GLN A 56 3.12 13.89 49.96
C GLN A 56 3.71 15.02 49.10
N VAL A 57 3.33 15.13 47.83
CA VAL A 57 3.81 16.22 46.96
C VAL A 57 3.35 17.58 47.48
N GLN A 58 2.10 17.69 47.92
CA GLN A 58 1.56 18.91 48.54
C GLN A 58 2.28 19.30 49.84
N SER A 59 2.86 18.33 50.55
CA SER A 59 3.69 18.59 51.73
C SER A 59 5.08 19.15 51.42
N LYS A 60 5.42 19.33 50.13
CA LYS A 60 6.69 19.89 49.61
C LYS A 60 7.95 19.07 49.93
N SER A 61 7.78 17.87 50.46
CA SER A 61 8.87 17.03 50.95
C SER A 61 8.72 15.61 50.43
N ILE A 62 9.54 15.26 49.44
CA ILE A 62 9.43 13.99 48.71
C ILE A 62 10.73 13.23 48.81
N ARG A 63 10.62 11.91 48.82
CA ARG A 63 11.77 11.01 48.70
C ARG A 63 11.59 10.14 47.47
N LEU A 64 12.38 10.35 46.42
CA LEU A 64 12.42 9.45 45.28
C LEU A 64 13.22 8.19 45.66
N GLN A 65 12.96 7.07 44.98
CA GLN A 65 13.78 5.86 45.11
C GLN A 65 15.26 6.22 44.88
N ASP A 66 16.11 5.82 45.82
CA ASP A 66 17.56 6.04 45.82
C ASP A 66 18.07 7.49 45.91
N SER A 67 17.21 8.44 46.33
CA SER A 67 17.58 9.86 46.50
C SER A 67 17.46 10.38 47.94
N SER A 68 18.19 11.47 48.24
CA SER A 68 17.97 12.29 49.43
C SER A 68 16.62 13.00 49.38
N LEU A 69 16.13 13.46 50.53
CA LEU A 69 14.89 14.25 50.62
C LEU A 69 14.97 15.45 49.68
N ILE A 70 13.99 15.57 48.77
CA ILE A 70 13.84 16.68 47.84
C ILE A 70 12.80 17.64 48.42
N THR A 71 13.15 18.91 48.46
CA THR A 71 12.27 20.00 48.87
C THR A 71 11.78 20.73 47.63
N LEU A 72 10.47 20.87 47.50
CA LEU A 72 9.81 21.52 46.38
C LEU A 72 9.33 22.92 46.77
N ASP A 73 9.37 23.86 45.84
CA ASP A 73 8.66 25.14 46.00
C ASP A 73 7.18 25.03 45.59
N ASP A 74 6.43 26.13 45.72
CA ASP A 74 5.01 26.14 45.35
C ASP A 74 4.77 25.94 43.84
N GLN A 75 5.71 26.37 43.00
CA GLN A 75 5.61 26.24 41.55
C GLN A 75 5.86 24.79 41.12
N ASP A 76 6.88 24.13 41.68
CA ASP A 76 7.20 22.73 41.44
C ASP A 76 6.01 21.82 41.82
N VAL A 77 5.36 22.10 42.96
CA VAL A 77 4.15 21.37 43.37
C VAL A 77 3.02 21.56 42.35
N GLN A 78 2.78 22.79 41.89
CA GLN A 78 1.75 23.05 40.89
C GLN A 78 2.02 22.33 39.57
N ILE A 79 3.26 22.36 39.09
CA ILE A 79 3.65 21.70 37.85
C ILE A 79 3.54 20.17 37.99
N ALA A 80 4.00 19.59 39.11
CA ALA A 80 3.92 18.14 39.35
C ALA A 80 2.47 17.64 39.36
N LEU A 81 1.57 18.38 40.02
CA LEU A 81 0.15 18.04 40.05
C LEU A 81 -0.49 18.20 38.66
N LYS A 82 -0.11 19.24 37.92
CA LYS A 82 -0.59 19.45 36.54
C LYS A 82 -0.12 18.34 35.60
N LEU A 83 1.14 17.90 35.70
CA LEU A 83 1.66 16.73 34.96
C LEU A 83 0.88 15.46 35.29
N SER A 84 0.63 15.21 36.58
CA SER A 84 -0.12 14.04 37.03
C SER A 84 -1.53 14.02 36.44
N ASP A 85 -2.21 15.16 36.42
CA ASP A 85 -3.55 15.28 35.87
C ASP A 85 -3.56 15.16 34.33
N ASP A 86 -2.58 15.76 33.64
CA ASP A 86 -2.48 15.75 32.18
C ASP A 86 -2.02 14.40 31.59
N LEU A 87 -1.15 13.68 32.30
CA LEU A 87 -0.57 12.41 31.84
C LEU A 87 -1.21 11.19 32.49
N HIS A 88 -2.09 11.39 33.48
CA HIS A 88 -2.59 10.33 34.37
C HIS A 88 -1.46 9.47 34.94
N LEU A 89 -0.43 10.15 35.45
CA LEU A 89 0.80 9.58 35.99
C LEU A 89 0.90 9.87 37.47
N ASN A 90 1.46 8.93 38.24
CA ASN A 90 1.70 9.13 39.67
C ASN A 90 2.49 10.41 39.97
N GLU A 91 2.13 11.08 41.06
CA GLU A 91 2.71 12.37 41.43
C GLU A 91 4.21 12.29 41.76
N VAL A 92 4.71 11.16 42.30
CA VAL A 92 6.15 10.95 42.57
C VAL A 92 6.94 10.82 41.26
N ASP A 93 6.38 10.13 40.27
CA ASP A 93 6.98 10.01 38.93
C ASP A 93 7.00 11.36 38.20
N CYS A 94 5.98 12.19 38.39
CA CYS A 94 5.95 13.56 37.87
C CYS A 94 7.08 14.42 38.45
N VAL A 95 7.39 14.26 39.75
CA VAL A 95 8.51 14.96 40.39
C VAL A 95 9.86 14.42 39.90
N ARG A 96 9.98 13.11 39.66
CA ARG A 96 11.18 12.55 39.01
C ARG A 96 11.41 13.21 37.64
N LEU A 97 10.37 13.38 36.83
CA LEU A 97 10.47 14.04 35.52
C LEU A 97 10.89 15.51 35.65
N LEU A 98 10.40 16.25 36.66
CA LEU A 98 10.83 17.63 36.91
C LEU A 98 12.31 17.71 37.29
N VAL A 99 12.78 16.80 38.15
CA VAL A 99 14.19 16.72 38.52
C VAL A 99 15.05 16.43 37.29
N SER A 100 14.65 15.47 36.44
CA SER A 100 15.33 15.18 35.18
C SER A 100 15.34 16.37 34.23
N ALA A 101 14.20 17.08 34.10
CA ALA A 101 14.12 18.29 33.28
C ALA A 101 15.08 19.38 33.77
N ASN A 102 15.23 19.53 35.08
CA ASN A 102 16.18 20.48 35.65
C ASN A 102 17.64 20.10 35.38
N GLN A 103 17.96 18.81 35.46
CA GLN A 103 19.31 18.29 35.19
C GLN A 103 19.70 18.42 33.71
N GLU A 104 18.78 18.13 32.79
CA GLU A 104 19.08 18.14 31.35
C GLU A 104 19.05 19.55 30.74
N TRP A 105 18.16 20.43 31.19
CA TRP A 105 17.83 21.66 30.45
C TRP A 105 18.11 22.97 31.18
N GLY A 106 18.49 22.92 32.46
CA GLY A 106 18.74 24.11 33.29
C GLY A 106 17.57 25.08 33.30
N LEU A 107 16.68 24.98 34.30
CA LEU A 107 15.39 25.67 34.27
C LEU A 107 15.40 27.10 34.84
N MET A 108 16.56 27.61 35.29
CA MET A 108 16.62 28.95 35.88
C MET A 108 16.17 30.03 34.89
N GLY A 109 15.15 30.80 35.29
CA GLY A 109 14.57 31.89 34.49
C GLY A 109 13.54 31.46 33.43
N ARG A 110 13.16 30.18 33.39
CA ARG A 110 12.10 29.70 32.48
C ARG A 110 10.71 29.86 33.09
N GLU A 111 9.73 30.11 32.23
CA GLU A 111 8.32 30.20 32.62
C GLU A 111 7.77 28.83 33.06
N PRO A 112 6.82 28.77 34.02
CA PRO A 112 6.26 27.50 34.52
C PRO A 112 5.72 26.58 33.43
N LEU A 113 5.14 27.16 32.38
CA LEU A 113 4.61 26.42 31.23
C LEU A 113 5.71 25.74 30.42
N GLU A 114 6.87 26.36 30.25
CA GLU A 114 7.99 25.74 29.54
C GLU A 114 8.55 24.55 30.32
N ILE A 115 8.62 24.68 31.65
CA ILE A 115 9.04 23.60 32.54
C ILE A 115 8.08 22.41 32.43
N LEU A 116 6.77 22.67 32.47
CA LEU A 116 5.73 21.66 32.26
C LEU A 116 5.91 20.91 30.92
N ARG A 117 6.10 21.67 29.84
CA ARG A 117 6.26 21.11 28.48
C ARG A 117 7.54 20.29 28.31
N LEU A 118 8.63 20.70 28.97
CA LEU A 118 9.90 19.96 28.99
C LEU A 118 9.75 18.63 29.75
N ALA A 119 9.17 18.65 30.95
CA ALA A 119 8.96 17.44 31.75
C ALA A 119 8.04 16.44 31.04
N ALA A 120 6.95 16.91 30.42
CA ALA A 120 6.09 16.07 29.57
C ALA A 120 6.83 15.56 28.32
N GLY A 121 7.72 16.37 27.75
CA GLY A 121 8.60 15.98 26.65
C GLY A 121 9.53 14.82 26.98
N LEU A 122 10.14 14.85 28.17
CA LEU A 122 10.99 13.76 28.66
C LEU A 122 10.20 12.47 28.84
N TRP A 123 8.98 12.56 29.37
CA TRP A 123 8.08 11.42 29.51
C TRP A 123 7.83 10.70 28.17
N TYR A 124 7.43 11.46 27.13
CA TYR A 124 7.21 10.88 25.81
C TYR A 124 8.52 10.36 25.18
N THR A 125 9.64 11.01 25.46
CA THR A 125 10.96 10.57 24.97
C THR A 125 11.35 9.22 25.59
N GLU A 126 11.21 9.05 26.91
CA GLU A 126 11.49 7.78 27.60
C GLU A 126 10.59 6.64 27.11
N ARG A 127 9.30 6.91 26.92
CA ARG A 127 8.34 5.94 26.36
C ARG A 127 8.73 5.51 24.96
N ARG A 128 9.03 6.48 24.09
CA ARG A 128 9.44 6.23 22.71
C ARG A 128 10.70 5.36 22.64
N TYR A 129 11.67 5.56 23.53
CA TYR A 129 12.85 4.70 23.57
C TYR A 129 12.51 3.22 23.82
N LEU A 130 11.54 2.92 24.69
CA LEU A 130 11.08 1.54 24.91
C LEU A 130 10.38 0.97 23.67
N ILE A 131 9.48 1.73 23.06
CA ILE A 131 8.74 1.30 21.86
C ILE A 131 9.72 1.03 20.71
N THR A 132 10.66 1.95 20.48
CA THR A 132 11.69 1.80 19.44
C THR A 132 12.63 0.62 19.73
N SER A 133 12.94 0.34 21.00
CA SER A 133 13.73 -0.84 21.36
C SER A 133 13.03 -2.14 20.97
N VAL A 134 11.72 -2.26 21.24
CA VAL A 134 10.91 -3.42 20.80
C VAL A 134 10.86 -3.50 19.28
N HIS A 135 10.65 -2.37 18.60
CA HIS A 135 10.64 -2.30 17.15
C HIS A 135 11.97 -2.79 16.54
N LEU A 136 13.11 -2.32 17.03
CA LEU A 136 14.44 -2.72 16.54
C LEU A 136 14.70 -4.22 16.72
N LEU A 137 14.31 -4.79 17.87
CA LEU A 137 14.47 -6.23 18.11
C LEU A 137 13.63 -7.05 17.12
N LEU A 138 12.36 -6.66 16.92
CA LEU A 138 11.47 -7.32 15.96
C LEU A 138 12.00 -7.19 14.52
N ARG A 139 12.47 -5.99 14.14
CA ARG A 139 13.01 -5.69 12.81
C ARG A 139 14.26 -6.54 12.52
N ALA A 140 15.15 -6.67 13.49
CA ALA A 140 16.38 -7.46 13.39
C ALA A 140 16.09 -8.95 13.09
N VAL A 141 15.04 -9.52 13.71
CA VAL A 141 14.66 -10.93 13.50
C VAL A 141 13.94 -11.16 12.17
N VAL A 142 13.12 -10.22 11.72
CA VAL A 142 12.23 -10.44 10.57
C VAL A 142 12.88 -10.10 9.23
N LEU A 143 13.77 -9.11 9.18
CA LEU A 143 14.23 -8.50 7.93
C LEU A 143 15.64 -8.90 7.49
N ASP A 144 16.19 -9.97 8.08
CA ASP A 144 17.51 -10.52 7.77
C ASP A 144 18.57 -9.44 7.50
N GLN A 145 18.96 -8.73 8.57
CA GLN A 145 19.88 -7.59 8.49
C GLN A 145 21.36 -8.00 8.40
N GLY A 146 21.65 -9.25 8.01
CA GLY A 146 23.03 -9.77 7.96
C GLY A 146 23.67 -9.94 9.34
N LEU A 147 22.85 -10.17 10.37
CA LEU A 147 23.32 -10.52 11.72
C LEU A 147 23.80 -11.97 11.75
N GLU A 148 24.78 -12.26 12.61
CA GLU A 148 25.23 -13.64 12.80
C GLU A 148 24.14 -14.51 13.46
N ASP A 149 23.96 -15.72 12.93
CA ASP A 149 22.90 -16.66 13.29
C ASP A 149 22.75 -16.88 14.80
N ASP A 150 23.86 -17.01 15.54
CA ASP A 150 23.82 -17.28 17.00
C ASP A 150 23.10 -16.16 17.78
N ILE A 151 23.37 -14.90 17.44
CA ILE A 151 22.75 -13.74 18.11
C ILE A 151 21.29 -13.63 17.71
N LEU A 152 21.01 -13.88 16.42
CA LEU A 152 19.67 -13.82 15.88
C LEU A 152 18.76 -14.84 16.57
N VAL A 153 19.24 -16.06 16.79
CA VAL A 153 18.52 -17.12 17.52
C VAL A 153 18.25 -16.72 18.97
N ASP A 154 19.23 -16.14 19.66
CA ASP A 154 19.05 -15.68 21.04
C ASP A 154 18.01 -14.54 21.15
N ILE A 155 18.06 -13.57 20.23
CA ILE A 155 17.08 -12.47 20.17
C ILE A 155 15.69 -13.00 19.80
N GLN A 156 15.61 -13.90 18.82
CA GLN A 156 14.34 -14.51 18.42
C GLN A 156 13.72 -15.26 19.60
N LYS A 157 14.48 -16.10 20.30
CA LYS A 157 13.99 -16.82 21.48
C LYS A 157 13.49 -15.88 22.57
N TYR A 158 14.23 -14.81 22.84
CA TYR A 158 13.81 -13.78 23.78
C TYR A 158 12.47 -13.14 23.37
N LEU A 159 12.32 -12.78 22.09
CA LEU A 159 11.07 -12.19 21.58
C LEU A 159 9.91 -13.19 21.64
N GLU A 160 10.14 -14.47 21.33
CA GLU A 160 9.14 -15.51 21.46
C GLU A 160 8.64 -15.62 22.91
N ASP A 161 9.54 -15.65 23.89
CA ASP A 161 9.19 -15.68 25.32
C ASP A 161 8.38 -14.44 25.73
N VAL A 162 8.80 -13.25 25.30
CA VAL A 162 8.12 -11.98 25.62
C VAL A 162 6.74 -11.91 24.95
N ILE A 163 6.62 -12.31 23.69
CA ILE A 163 5.34 -12.35 22.97
C ILE A 163 4.38 -13.35 23.63
N ASN A 164 4.87 -14.56 23.94
CA ASN A 164 4.08 -15.59 24.62
C ASN A 164 3.64 -15.16 26.03
N SER A 165 4.41 -14.29 26.70
CA SER A 165 4.04 -13.72 28.00
C SER A 165 2.98 -12.60 27.95
N GLY A 166 2.55 -12.17 26.75
CA GLY A 166 1.43 -11.25 26.59
C GLY A 166 1.77 -9.93 25.89
N LEU A 167 3.00 -9.74 25.37
CA LEU A 167 3.39 -8.48 24.73
C LEU A 167 2.45 -8.10 23.58
N ARG A 168 2.03 -9.06 22.74
CA ARG A 168 1.15 -8.75 21.60
C ARG A 168 -0.19 -8.17 22.06
N GLN A 169 -0.81 -8.77 23.07
CA GLN A 169 -2.07 -8.27 23.63
C GLN A 169 -1.88 -6.88 24.26
N ARG A 170 -0.71 -6.63 24.86
CA ARG A 170 -0.36 -5.29 25.36
C ARG A 170 -0.20 -4.28 24.21
N LEU A 171 0.48 -4.62 23.12
CA LEU A 171 0.61 -3.78 21.93
C LEU A 171 -0.77 -3.43 21.34
N ILE A 172 -1.66 -4.42 21.23
CA ILE A 172 -3.07 -4.26 20.80
C ILE A 172 -3.79 -3.27 21.72
N SER A 173 -3.75 -3.46 23.06
CA SER A 173 -4.45 -2.55 23.98
C SER A 173 -3.87 -1.13 23.96
N LEU A 174 -2.55 -0.99 23.81
CA LEU A 174 -1.87 0.30 23.74
C LEU A 174 -2.33 1.14 22.54
N ILE A 175 -2.59 0.56 21.36
CA ILE A 175 -3.10 1.34 20.22
C ILE A 175 -4.40 2.06 20.56
N LYS A 176 -5.27 1.41 21.37
CA LYS A 176 -6.54 1.97 21.84
C LYS A 176 -6.38 2.89 23.04
N GLU A 177 -5.53 2.55 24.00
CA GLU A 177 -5.26 3.36 25.19
C GLU A 177 -4.63 4.69 24.82
N LEU A 178 -3.59 4.67 23.98
CA LEU A 178 -2.87 5.87 23.56
C LEU A 178 -3.76 6.81 22.74
N ASN A 179 -4.71 6.28 21.98
CA ASN A 179 -5.70 7.10 21.29
C ASN A 179 -6.52 7.99 22.25
N ARG A 180 -6.71 7.57 23.49
CA ARG A 180 -7.40 8.37 24.51
C ARG A 180 -6.52 9.48 25.08
N GLU A 181 -5.22 9.54 24.78
CA GLU A 181 -4.38 10.68 25.16
C GLU A 181 -4.52 11.87 24.19
N GLU A 182 -5.38 11.76 23.16
CA GLU A 182 -5.78 12.89 22.32
C GLU A 182 -6.64 13.91 23.12
N PRO A 183 -6.75 15.19 22.68
CA PRO A 183 -7.30 16.30 23.48
C PRO A 183 -8.72 16.11 24.07
N SER A 184 -9.47 15.13 23.58
CA SER A 184 -10.80 14.75 24.07
C SER A 184 -10.81 13.67 25.15
N GLY A 185 -9.68 13.08 25.51
CA GLY A 185 -9.59 11.98 26.48
C GLY A 185 -8.86 12.34 27.78
N VAL A 186 -7.76 11.64 28.10
CA VAL A 186 -7.02 11.73 29.37
C VAL A 186 -6.43 13.14 29.55
N GLY A 187 -6.74 13.79 30.68
CA GLY A 187 -6.36 15.18 30.98
C GLY A 187 -7.46 16.23 30.69
N GLY A 188 -8.49 15.85 29.94
CA GLY A 188 -9.63 16.72 29.61
C GLY A 188 -9.25 17.93 28.73
N PRO A 189 -10.21 18.84 28.46
CA PRO A 189 -10.01 19.96 27.53
C PRO A 189 -8.99 21.00 28.02
N GLN A 190 -8.53 20.91 29.26
CA GLN A 190 -7.55 21.80 29.88
C GLN A 190 -6.12 21.23 29.82
N CYS A 191 -5.94 20.05 29.23
CA CYS A 191 -4.65 19.43 29.01
C CYS A 191 -3.74 20.32 28.16
N GLU A 192 -2.45 20.40 28.51
CA GLU A 192 -1.49 21.11 27.68
C GLU A 192 -1.35 20.44 26.29
N ARG A 193 -1.52 21.25 25.23
CA ARG A 193 -1.57 20.77 23.84
C ARG A 193 -0.18 20.49 23.26
N TYR A 194 0.85 21.17 23.74
CA TYR A 194 2.19 21.08 23.18
C TYR A 194 3.18 20.52 24.20
N VAL A 195 4.23 19.87 23.72
CA VAL A 195 5.37 19.43 24.52
C VAL A 195 6.66 19.89 23.85
N ILE A 196 7.75 19.91 24.60
CA ILE A 196 9.08 20.20 24.03
C ILE A 196 9.80 18.87 23.82
N ASP A 197 10.15 18.54 22.57
CA ASP A 197 10.83 17.28 22.25
C ASP A 197 12.29 17.27 22.77
N SER A 198 12.95 16.12 22.66
CA SER A 198 14.35 15.95 23.09
C SER A 198 15.37 16.84 22.36
N ARG A 199 14.96 17.50 21.27
CA ARG A 199 15.78 18.49 20.53
C ARG A 199 15.46 19.92 20.92
N GLY A 200 14.57 20.13 21.89
CA GLY A 200 14.14 21.46 22.34
C GLY A 200 13.08 22.10 21.44
N SER A 201 12.46 21.36 20.52
CA SER A 201 11.44 21.87 19.61
C SER A 201 10.04 21.72 20.18
N LEU A 202 9.21 22.76 20.06
CA LEU A 202 7.81 22.71 20.45
C LEU A 202 7.01 21.88 19.42
N VAL A 203 6.35 20.82 19.89
CA VAL A 203 5.59 19.89 19.05
C VAL A 203 4.21 19.63 19.64
N GLU A 204 3.25 19.29 18.79
CA GLU A 204 1.89 18.95 19.24
C GLU A 204 1.88 17.57 19.92
N ARG A 205 1.33 17.49 21.12
CA ARG A 205 1.22 16.25 21.91
C ARG A 205 0.53 15.14 21.11
N GLN A 206 -0.55 15.48 20.39
CA GLN A 206 -1.26 14.53 19.53
C GLN A 206 -0.33 13.90 18.49
N SER A 207 0.52 14.69 17.83
CA SER A 207 1.46 14.17 16.83
C SER A 207 2.47 13.19 17.44
N VAL A 208 2.90 13.42 18.68
CA VAL A 208 3.82 12.53 19.41
C VAL A 208 3.13 11.19 19.68
N VAL A 209 1.91 11.23 20.21
CA VAL A 209 1.09 10.04 20.51
C VAL A 209 0.73 9.26 19.24
N SER A 210 0.33 9.94 18.16
CA SER A 210 0.05 9.28 16.88
C SER A 210 1.29 8.57 16.32
N ARG A 211 2.50 9.16 16.50
CA ARG A 211 3.75 8.51 16.08
C ARG A 211 4.07 7.28 16.93
N GLU A 212 3.83 7.32 18.23
CA GLU A 212 3.97 6.14 19.10
C GLU A 212 3.01 5.02 18.66
N ARG A 213 1.74 5.34 18.40
CA ARG A 213 0.74 4.38 17.88
C ARG A 213 1.17 3.75 16.56
N LEU A 214 1.76 4.54 15.66
CA LEU A 214 2.27 4.02 14.39
C LEU A 214 3.40 2.99 14.59
N ILE A 215 4.38 3.31 15.44
CA ILE A 215 5.49 2.37 15.71
C ILE A 215 4.97 1.10 16.40
N LEU A 216 3.96 1.21 17.28
CA LEU A 216 3.27 0.05 17.85
C LEU A 216 2.56 -0.79 16.77
N GLY A 217 1.94 -0.14 15.78
CA GLY A 217 1.38 -0.80 14.60
C GLY A 217 2.43 -1.60 13.82
N HIS A 218 3.60 -1.01 13.57
CA HIS A 218 4.73 -1.71 12.94
C HIS A 218 5.23 -2.88 13.80
N CYS A 219 5.30 -2.71 15.13
CA CYS A 219 5.63 -3.81 16.04
C CYS A 219 4.61 -4.95 15.94
N LEU A 220 3.32 -4.66 15.80
CA LEU A 220 2.29 -5.70 15.62
C LEU A 220 2.53 -6.49 14.34
N VAL A 221 2.71 -5.81 13.21
CA VAL A 221 3.02 -6.42 11.90
C VAL A 221 4.19 -7.40 12.03
N LEU A 222 5.32 -6.95 12.58
CA LEU A 222 6.51 -7.78 12.74
C LEU A 222 6.30 -8.93 13.74
N SER A 223 5.54 -8.70 14.83
CA SER A 223 5.28 -9.73 15.84
C SER A 223 4.50 -10.93 15.32
N VAL A 224 3.73 -10.77 14.23
CA VAL A 224 3.00 -11.87 13.57
C VAL A 224 3.96 -12.86 12.91
N LEU A 225 5.12 -12.37 12.47
CA LEU A 225 6.13 -13.15 11.75
C LEU A 225 7.09 -13.86 12.72
N VAL A 226 7.24 -13.34 13.94
CA VAL A 226 8.00 -14.00 15.00
C VAL A 226 7.20 -15.14 15.63
N VAL A 227 5.96 -14.90 16.06
CA VAL A 227 5.09 -15.93 16.67
C VAL A 227 3.75 -15.94 15.95
N ARG A 228 3.17 -17.12 15.70
CA ARG A 228 1.82 -17.22 15.10
C ARG A 228 0.79 -16.46 15.94
N THR A 229 -0.17 -15.83 15.28
CA THR A 229 -1.28 -15.14 15.95
C THR A 229 -2.29 -16.13 16.51
N SER A 230 -2.76 -15.88 17.73
CA SER A 230 -3.84 -16.67 18.32
C SER A 230 -5.22 -16.21 17.82
N PRO A 231 -6.26 -17.07 17.93
CA PRO A 231 -7.64 -16.69 17.62
C PRO A 231 -8.11 -15.41 18.33
N LYS A 232 -7.65 -15.19 19.57
CA LYS A 232 -7.97 -13.99 20.34
C LYS A 232 -7.32 -12.76 19.73
N ASP A 233 -6.02 -12.84 19.41
CA ASP A 233 -5.29 -11.73 18.81
C ASP A 233 -5.94 -11.25 17.52
N VAL A 234 -6.36 -12.17 16.66
CA VAL A 234 -7.02 -11.86 15.38
C VAL A 234 -8.35 -11.13 15.58
N LYS A 235 -9.18 -11.59 16.52
CA LYS A 235 -10.46 -10.93 16.83
C LYS A 235 -10.24 -9.54 17.42
N ASP A 236 -9.28 -9.40 18.34
CA ASP A 236 -8.96 -8.12 18.97
C ASP A 236 -8.37 -7.13 17.95
N LEU A 237 -7.44 -7.58 17.09
CA LEU A 237 -6.90 -6.77 15.98
C LEU A 237 -7.99 -6.33 15.01
N PHE A 238 -8.93 -7.22 14.65
CA PHE A 238 -10.04 -6.87 13.78
C PHE A 238 -10.96 -5.82 14.42
N SER A 239 -11.23 -5.93 15.72
CA SER A 239 -11.98 -4.91 16.45
C SER A 239 -11.27 -3.55 16.41
N ILE A 240 -9.95 -3.51 16.66
CA ILE A 240 -9.19 -2.26 16.67
C ILE A 240 -9.03 -1.68 15.27
N LEU A 241 -8.95 -2.51 14.23
CA LEU A 241 -8.99 -2.06 12.84
C LEU A 241 -10.28 -1.32 12.55
N LYS A 242 -11.43 -1.85 12.97
CA LYS A 242 -12.74 -1.18 12.79
C LYS A 242 -12.81 0.15 13.55
N ASP A 243 -12.33 0.16 14.81
CA ASP A 243 -12.26 1.39 15.62
C ASP A 243 -11.38 2.44 14.90
N SER A 244 -10.17 2.07 14.46
CA SER A 244 -9.23 2.98 13.81
C SER A 244 -9.72 3.47 12.45
N ALA A 245 -10.36 2.60 11.66
CA ALA A 245 -10.95 2.96 10.37
C ALA A 245 -12.06 4.03 10.51
N SER A 246 -12.82 4.01 11.61
CA SER A 246 -13.84 5.04 11.87
C SER A 246 -13.24 6.42 12.14
N GLU A 247 -12.03 6.48 12.72
CA GLU A 247 -11.31 7.72 13.07
C GLU A 247 -10.66 8.42 11.88
N VAL A 248 -10.33 7.65 10.83
CA VAL A 248 -9.72 8.17 9.59
C VAL A 248 -10.61 9.20 8.90
N SER A 249 -11.91 9.19 9.16
CA SER A 249 -12.88 10.14 8.60
C SER A 249 -12.74 11.60 9.11
N GLN A 250 -11.97 11.87 10.17
CA GLN A 250 -12.09 13.11 10.97
C GLN A 250 -10.84 14.06 11.02
N SER A 251 -9.92 13.99 10.05
CA SER A 251 -8.72 14.85 9.90
C SER A 251 -7.50 14.54 10.80
N ASN A 252 -6.32 14.93 10.28
CA ASN A 252 -4.98 14.34 10.42
C ASN A 252 -4.81 12.98 9.70
N ILE A 253 -4.91 13.06 8.37
CA ILE A 253 -5.19 11.95 7.44
C ILE A 253 -4.06 10.92 7.42
N ALA A 254 -2.81 11.33 7.18
CA ALA A 254 -1.75 10.38 6.80
C ALA A 254 -1.38 9.38 7.89
N ILE A 255 -1.03 9.84 9.10
CA ILE A 255 -0.60 8.93 10.19
C ILE A 255 -1.75 8.01 10.64
N LYS A 256 -2.99 8.52 10.70
CA LYS A 256 -4.16 7.68 11.04
C LYS A 256 -4.41 6.60 9.99
N HIS A 257 -4.24 6.91 8.71
CA HIS A 257 -4.22 5.91 7.64
C HIS A 257 -3.10 4.88 7.84
N GLN A 258 -1.86 5.31 8.10
CA GLN A 258 -0.72 4.42 8.34
C GLN A 258 -0.92 3.45 9.52
N ILE A 259 -1.49 3.93 10.63
CA ILE A 259 -1.87 3.08 11.78
C ILE A 259 -2.91 2.04 11.33
N THR A 260 -3.93 2.47 10.59
CA THR A 260 -5.00 1.60 10.09
C THR A 260 -4.45 0.56 9.08
N PHE A 261 -3.51 0.96 8.22
CA PHE A 261 -2.83 0.06 7.29
C PHE A 261 -1.99 -0.97 8.03
N SER A 262 -1.27 -0.57 9.07
CA SER A 262 -0.50 -1.51 9.90
C SER A 262 -1.39 -2.61 10.51
N LEU A 263 -2.60 -2.25 10.96
CA LEU A 263 -3.58 -3.22 11.47
C LEU A 263 -4.16 -4.11 10.37
N LEU A 264 -4.49 -3.54 9.21
CA LEU A 264 -4.96 -4.28 8.03
C LEU A 264 -3.91 -5.32 7.61
N PHE A 265 -2.66 -4.91 7.47
CA PHE A 265 -1.58 -5.78 7.03
C PHE A 265 -1.16 -6.78 8.09
N ALA A 266 -1.20 -6.45 9.39
CA ALA A 266 -0.99 -7.44 10.44
C ALA A 266 -1.97 -8.62 10.33
N LEU A 267 -3.24 -8.35 10.01
CA LEU A 267 -4.26 -9.38 9.78
C LEU A 267 -4.05 -10.12 8.45
N VAL A 268 -3.77 -9.42 7.34
CA VAL A 268 -3.45 -10.05 6.04
C VAL A 268 -2.28 -11.02 6.20
N ILE A 269 -1.21 -10.58 6.85
CA ILE A 269 -0.01 -11.36 7.12
C ILE A 269 -0.34 -12.56 8.02
N ALA A 270 -1.15 -12.38 9.06
CA ALA A 270 -1.58 -13.46 9.94
C ALA A 270 -2.27 -14.58 9.16
N PHE A 271 -3.25 -14.24 8.32
CA PHE A 271 -4.01 -15.20 7.52
C PHE A 271 -3.17 -15.91 6.45
N VAL A 272 -2.42 -15.13 5.65
CA VAL A 272 -1.63 -15.68 4.55
C VAL A 272 -0.48 -16.52 5.08
N SER A 273 0.23 -16.06 6.13
CA SER A 273 1.35 -16.79 6.70
C SER A 273 0.90 -18.10 7.36
N ASP A 274 -0.24 -18.13 8.05
CA ASP A 274 -0.78 -19.33 8.70
C ASP A 274 -1.24 -20.35 7.64
N GLY A 275 -1.98 -19.89 6.63
CA GLY A 275 -2.51 -20.75 5.56
C GLY A 275 -1.41 -21.37 4.70
N LEU A 276 -0.37 -20.60 4.35
CA LEU A 276 0.78 -21.11 3.60
C LEU A 276 1.76 -21.93 4.45
N SER A 277 1.60 -21.96 5.78
CA SER A 277 2.57 -22.57 6.69
C SER A 277 4.01 -22.09 6.42
N THR A 278 4.20 -20.80 6.13
CA THR A 278 5.48 -20.21 5.65
C THR A 278 6.68 -20.34 6.61
N VAL A 279 6.47 -20.81 7.83
CA VAL A 279 7.53 -21.00 8.82
C VAL A 279 7.68 -22.49 9.06
N PRO A 280 8.79 -23.11 8.64
CA PRO A 280 9.12 -24.49 8.99
C PRO A 280 9.03 -24.68 10.51
N ASP A 281 8.55 -25.82 10.98
CA ASP A 281 8.41 -26.18 12.40
C ASP A 281 7.35 -25.42 13.23
N LYS A 282 6.66 -24.40 12.67
CA LYS A 282 5.52 -23.74 13.35
C LYS A 282 4.19 -24.16 12.72
N ALA A 283 3.49 -25.06 13.41
CA ALA A 283 2.17 -25.54 13.01
C ALA A 283 1.16 -24.40 12.84
N SER A 284 0.23 -24.55 11.90
CA SER A 284 -0.88 -23.63 11.68
C SER A 284 -1.79 -23.58 12.91
N VAL A 285 -2.01 -22.39 13.46
CA VAL A 285 -2.83 -22.15 14.65
C VAL A 285 -4.26 -21.80 14.29
N LEU A 286 -4.47 -20.97 13.25
CA LEU A 286 -5.80 -20.51 12.85
C LEU A 286 -6.50 -21.57 12.00
N SER A 287 -5.76 -22.12 11.04
CA SER A 287 -6.25 -23.12 10.08
C SER A 287 -6.79 -24.39 10.76
N SER A 288 -6.16 -24.80 11.87
CA SER A 288 -6.52 -26.01 12.62
C SER A 288 -7.70 -25.84 13.57
N ASN A 289 -8.18 -24.60 13.79
CA ASN A 289 -9.21 -24.30 14.79
C ASN A 289 -10.60 -24.09 14.15
N THR A 290 -11.43 -25.14 14.13
CA THR A 290 -12.79 -25.12 13.56
C THR A 290 -13.74 -24.11 14.21
N SER A 291 -13.73 -23.99 15.55
CA SER A 291 -14.59 -23.04 16.28
C SER A 291 -14.21 -21.60 15.95
N PHE A 292 -12.90 -21.30 15.88
CA PHE A 292 -12.43 -19.99 15.43
C PHE A 292 -12.90 -19.68 14.01
N ARG A 293 -12.78 -20.63 13.06
CA ARG A 293 -13.21 -20.43 11.67
C ARG A 293 -14.69 -20.08 11.58
N HIS A 294 -15.55 -20.77 12.32
CA HIS A 294 -16.97 -20.45 12.40
C HIS A 294 -17.22 -19.06 12.99
N GLU A 295 -16.69 -18.79 14.19
CA GLU A 295 -16.92 -17.54 14.91
C GLU A 295 -16.36 -16.32 14.18
N PHE A 296 -15.18 -16.45 13.56
CA PHE A 296 -14.56 -15.38 12.80
C PHE A 296 -15.27 -15.14 11.46
N HIS A 297 -15.80 -16.19 10.82
CA HIS A 297 -16.61 -16.01 9.62
C HIS A 297 -17.86 -15.17 9.92
N GLU A 298 -18.61 -15.48 10.98
CA GLU A 298 -19.76 -14.66 11.41
C GLU A 298 -19.33 -13.22 11.72
N LEU A 299 -18.20 -13.04 12.41
CA LEU A 299 -17.66 -11.73 12.78
C LEU A 299 -17.30 -10.87 11.55
N VAL A 300 -16.60 -11.46 10.57
CA VAL A 300 -16.13 -10.73 9.38
C VAL A 300 -17.26 -10.47 8.39
N MET A 301 -18.28 -11.34 8.33
CA MET A 301 -19.45 -11.18 7.46
C MET A 301 -20.46 -10.17 8.00
N ALA A 302 -20.39 -9.79 9.27
CA ALA A 302 -21.22 -8.72 9.82
C ALA A 302 -20.98 -7.40 9.08
N THR A 303 -22.05 -6.83 8.50
CA THR A 303 -22.00 -5.59 7.73
C THR A 303 -22.04 -4.36 8.64
N GLY A 304 -21.21 -3.37 8.32
CA GLY A 304 -21.21 -2.06 8.99
C GLY A 304 -21.96 -0.99 8.20
N ASN A 305 -22.40 0.06 8.88
CA ASN A 305 -23.04 1.23 8.23
C ASN A 305 -22.01 2.23 7.68
N ASP A 306 -20.78 2.25 8.22
CA ASP A 306 -19.72 3.15 7.78
C ASP A 306 -19.00 2.57 6.55
N PRO A 307 -19.03 3.24 5.39
CA PRO A 307 -18.43 2.73 4.16
C PRO A 307 -16.91 2.60 4.21
N ILE A 308 -16.22 3.41 5.02
CA ILE A 308 -14.76 3.31 5.18
C ILE A 308 -14.43 2.06 6.00
N VAL A 309 -15.12 1.89 7.14
CA VAL A 309 -14.95 0.69 8.00
C VAL A 309 -15.30 -0.58 7.22
N GLU A 310 -16.39 -0.54 6.47
CA GLU A 310 -16.85 -1.66 5.64
C GLU A 310 -15.85 -1.99 4.52
N GLY A 311 -15.19 -0.99 3.93
CA GLY A 311 -14.13 -1.21 2.95
C GLY A 311 -12.89 -1.87 3.54
N PHE A 312 -12.43 -1.45 4.73
CA PHE A 312 -11.33 -2.12 5.43
C PHE A 312 -11.70 -3.54 5.85
N ALA A 313 -12.94 -3.76 6.34
CA ALA A 313 -13.46 -5.09 6.59
C ALA A 313 -13.50 -5.93 5.31
N GLY A 314 -13.82 -5.32 4.16
CA GLY A 314 -13.72 -5.94 2.84
C GLY A 314 -12.31 -6.44 2.52
N GLY A 315 -11.27 -5.66 2.81
CA GLY A 315 -9.88 -6.10 2.69
C GLY A 315 -9.56 -7.34 3.54
N ILE A 316 -10.11 -7.41 4.76
CA ILE A 316 -9.99 -8.58 5.63
C ILE A 316 -10.79 -9.77 5.09
N ARG A 317 -11.97 -9.55 4.48
CA ARG A 317 -12.73 -10.60 3.79
C ARG A 317 -11.94 -11.20 2.63
N LEU A 318 -11.23 -10.39 1.85
CA LEU A 318 -10.35 -10.90 0.79
C LEU A 318 -9.23 -11.79 1.36
N ALA A 319 -8.55 -11.35 2.43
CA ALA A 319 -7.53 -12.16 3.09
C ALA A 319 -8.10 -13.45 3.71
N TRP A 320 -9.32 -13.37 4.27
CA TRP A 320 -10.03 -14.51 4.82
C TRP A 320 -10.41 -15.54 3.76
N VAL A 321 -10.92 -15.10 2.60
CA VAL A 321 -11.19 -15.96 1.44
C VAL A 321 -9.92 -16.71 1.03
N VAL A 322 -8.79 -16.01 0.90
CA VAL A 322 -7.51 -16.64 0.54
C VAL A 322 -7.06 -17.63 1.61
N HIS A 323 -7.24 -17.33 2.89
CA HIS A 323 -6.94 -18.27 3.98
C HIS A 323 -7.77 -19.55 3.87
N LEU A 324 -9.08 -19.43 3.63
CA LEU A 324 -9.96 -20.58 3.44
C LEU A 324 -9.57 -21.42 2.21
N MET A 325 -9.17 -20.79 1.11
CA MET A 325 -8.67 -21.48 -0.09
C MET A 325 -7.42 -22.31 0.21
N LEU A 326 -6.46 -21.74 0.94
CA LEU A 326 -5.22 -22.42 1.32
C LEU A 326 -5.46 -23.62 2.23
N ILE A 327 -6.42 -23.53 3.16
CA ILE A 327 -6.82 -24.66 4.00
C ILE A 327 -7.39 -25.78 3.14
N GLN A 328 -8.29 -25.45 2.22
CA GLN A 328 -8.94 -26.44 1.35
C GLN A 328 -7.92 -27.19 0.47
N GLU A 329 -6.96 -26.47 -0.13
CA GLU A 329 -5.89 -27.06 -0.94
C GLU A 329 -4.98 -27.97 -0.09
N GLY A 330 -4.63 -27.55 1.13
CA GLY A 330 -3.85 -28.35 2.07
C GLY A 330 -4.55 -29.64 2.52
N VAL A 331 -5.88 -29.62 2.68
CA VAL A 331 -6.69 -30.80 3.01
C VAL A 331 -6.78 -31.74 1.80
N ALA A 332 -7.03 -31.21 0.59
CA ALA A 332 -7.11 -32.01 -0.63
C ALA A 332 -5.78 -32.70 -0.99
N ALA A 333 -4.64 -32.10 -0.64
CA ALA A 333 -3.33 -32.71 -0.81
C ALA A 333 -3.03 -33.83 0.23
N ARG A 334 -3.69 -33.83 1.39
CA ARG A 334 -3.47 -34.79 2.49
C ARG A 334 -4.49 -35.93 2.54
N GLU A 335 -5.69 -35.73 2.04
CA GLU A 335 -6.77 -36.72 2.06
C GLU A 335 -7.23 -37.08 0.64
N THR A 336 -7.00 -38.33 0.21
CA THR A 336 -7.51 -38.88 -1.06
C THR A 336 -9.03 -39.11 -1.08
N VAL A 337 -9.75 -38.70 -0.03
CA VAL A 337 -11.20 -38.78 0.09
C VAL A 337 -11.74 -37.41 0.47
N SER A 338 -12.38 -36.76 -0.50
CA SER A 338 -13.02 -35.45 -0.36
C SER A 338 -14.14 -35.48 0.69
N SER A 339 -13.83 -35.08 1.92
CA SER A 339 -14.83 -34.55 2.85
C SER A 339 -14.42 -33.15 3.32
N ALA A 340 -14.21 -32.22 2.38
CA ALA A 340 -14.32 -30.80 2.72
C ALA A 340 -15.71 -30.59 3.34
N SER A 341 -15.77 -30.08 4.56
CA SER A 341 -17.05 -29.90 5.25
C SER A 341 -17.93 -28.96 4.40
N SER A 342 -19.19 -29.33 4.15
CA SER A 342 -20.13 -28.55 3.32
C SER A 342 -20.24 -27.08 3.75
N ASN A 343 -19.94 -26.80 5.02
CA ASN A 343 -20.03 -25.48 5.63
C ASN A 343 -18.85 -24.58 5.24
N GLU A 344 -17.63 -25.12 5.09
CA GLU A 344 -16.45 -24.32 4.71
C GLU A 344 -16.54 -23.80 3.27
N MET A 345 -17.05 -24.64 2.36
CA MET A 345 -17.31 -24.24 0.98
C MET A 345 -18.39 -23.13 0.92
N SER A 346 -19.40 -23.22 1.79
CA SER A 346 -20.44 -22.18 1.93
C SER A 346 -19.83 -20.85 2.41
N TYR A 347 -18.96 -20.89 3.43
CA TYR A 347 -18.26 -19.69 3.92
C TYR A 347 -17.41 -19.03 2.84
N LEU A 348 -16.67 -19.83 2.07
CA LEU A 348 -15.86 -19.35 0.98
C LEU A 348 -16.72 -18.64 -0.08
N SER A 349 -17.79 -19.30 -0.55
CA SER A 349 -18.69 -18.75 -1.57
C SER A 349 -19.34 -17.45 -1.10
N GLN A 350 -19.90 -17.42 0.11
CA GLN A 350 -20.54 -16.22 0.67
C GLN A 350 -19.57 -15.03 0.78
N CYS A 351 -18.36 -15.29 1.27
CA CYS A 351 -17.36 -14.23 1.45
C CYS A 351 -16.87 -13.71 0.09
N LEU A 352 -16.66 -14.61 -0.88
CA LEU A 352 -16.26 -14.26 -2.24
C LEU A 352 -17.34 -13.42 -2.96
N GLU A 353 -18.62 -13.74 -2.78
CA GLU A 353 -19.73 -12.92 -3.30
C GLU A 353 -19.67 -11.48 -2.78
N VAL A 354 -19.43 -11.30 -1.47
CA VAL A 354 -19.34 -9.98 -0.84
C VAL A 354 -18.12 -9.20 -1.34
N VAL A 355 -16.97 -9.87 -1.50
CA VAL A 355 -15.74 -9.26 -2.02
C VAL A 355 -15.96 -8.64 -3.41
N PHE A 356 -16.63 -9.36 -4.31
CA PHE A 356 -16.94 -8.86 -5.65
C PHE A 356 -18.08 -7.84 -5.65
N SER A 357 -19.14 -8.08 -4.89
CA SER A 357 -20.31 -7.18 -4.85
C SER A 357 -19.97 -5.80 -4.30
N ASN A 358 -19.07 -5.74 -3.33
CA ASN A 358 -18.59 -4.48 -2.74
C ASN A 358 -17.37 -3.90 -3.45
N ASN A 359 -16.90 -4.53 -4.53
CA ASN A 359 -15.68 -4.19 -5.25
C ASN A 359 -14.50 -3.83 -4.33
N VAL A 360 -14.13 -4.78 -3.46
CA VAL A 360 -13.04 -4.61 -2.48
C VAL A 360 -11.72 -4.22 -3.13
N PHE A 361 -11.46 -4.70 -4.35
CA PHE A 361 -10.25 -4.36 -5.11
C PHE A 361 -10.14 -2.86 -5.36
N GLN A 362 -11.25 -2.20 -5.74
CA GLN A 362 -11.27 -0.75 -5.94
C GLN A 362 -11.00 0.00 -4.62
N PHE A 363 -11.62 -0.44 -3.53
CA PHE A 363 -11.38 0.17 -2.22
C PHE A 363 -9.91 0.07 -1.81
N LEU A 364 -9.30 -1.12 -1.93
CA LEU A 364 -7.89 -1.31 -1.61
C LEU A 364 -6.98 -0.45 -2.50
N LEU A 365 -7.28 -0.33 -3.80
CA LEU A 365 -6.55 0.55 -4.70
C LEU A 365 -6.61 2.02 -4.25
N GLU A 366 -7.82 2.57 -4.12
CA GLU A 366 -8.02 4.01 -3.95
C GLU A 366 -7.80 4.50 -2.51
N LYS A 367 -8.18 3.67 -1.53
CA LYS A 367 -8.18 4.06 -0.11
C LYS A 367 -7.02 3.47 0.69
N VAL A 368 -6.22 2.60 0.06
CA VAL A 368 -5.00 2.05 0.65
C VAL A 368 -3.80 2.32 -0.25
N LEU A 369 -3.63 1.58 -1.34
CA LEU A 369 -2.37 1.51 -2.09
C LEU A 369 -1.98 2.82 -2.76
N ARG A 370 -2.93 3.54 -3.37
CA ARG A 370 -2.67 4.81 -4.08
C ARG A 370 -2.69 6.05 -3.17
N THR A 371 -2.86 5.86 -1.87
CA THR A 371 -2.86 6.99 -0.93
C THR A 371 -1.45 7.47 -0.62
N ALA A 372 -1.26 8.77 -0.40
CA ALA A 372 0.03 9.33 0.03
C ALA A 372 0.53 8.69 1.34
N ALA A 373 -0.39 8.29 2.21
CA ALA A 373 -0.07 7.62 3.48
C ALA A 373 0.66 6.29 3.26
N PHE A 374 0.22 5.47 2.30
CA PHE A 374 0.89 4.22 1.95
C PHE A 374 2.22 4.47 1.24
N GLN A 375 2.28 5.46 0.34
CA GLN A 375 3.48 5.79 -0.42
C GLN A 375 4.60 6.43 0.42
N THR A 376 4.28 6.98 1.60
CA THR A 376 5.23 7.64 2.53
C THR A 376 5.46 6.85 3.82
N GLU A 377 5.03 5.57 3.82
CA GLU A 377 5.28 4.65 4.92
C GLU A 377 6.76 4.25 4.99
N ASP A 378 7.18 3.67 6.11
CA ASP A 378 8.52 3.10 6.29
C ASP A 378 8.85 2.06 5.20
N GLU A 379 10.04 2.16 4.58
CA GLU A 379 10.43 1.34 3.41
C GLU A 379 10.33 -0.16 3.70
N ASP A 380 10.79 -0.58 4.87
CA ASP A 380 10.71 -1.98 5.31
C ASP A 380 9.26 -2.45 5.46
N MET A 381 8.37 -1.58 5.94
CA MET A 381 6.95 -1.90 6.05
C MET A 381 6.30 -2.01 4.66
N ILE A 382 6.62 -1.11 3.74
CA ILE A 382 6.15 -1.17 2.34
C ILE A 382 6.61 -2.48 1.68
N TYR A 383 7.89 -2.83 1.83
CA TYR A 383 8.44 -4.08 1.32
C TYR A 383 7.67 -5.29 1.86
N MET A 384 7.43 -5.33 3.18
CA MET A 384 6.67 -6.41 3.81
C MET A 384 5.21 -6.46 3.36
N TYR A 385 4.54 -5.31 3.21
CA TYR A 385 3.18 -5.23 2.71
C TYR A 385 3.09 -5.73 1.27
N ASN A 386 4.00 -5.29 0.39
CA ASN A 386 4.05 -5.72 -1.01
C ASN A 386 4.31 -7.23 -1.13
N ALA A 387 5.24 -7.78 -0.34
CA ALA A 387 5.53 -9.21 -0.33
C ALA A 387 4.30 -10.05 0.05
N TYR A 388 3.50 -9.59 1.02
CA TYR A 388 2.28 -10.29 1.43
C TYR A 388 1.07 -10.00 0.54
N LEU A 389 0.99 -8.85 -0.12
CA LEU A 389 0.02 -8.60 -1.19
C LEU A 389 0.29 -9.52 -2.38
N HIS A 390 1.55 -9.69 -2.77
CA HIS A 390 1.95 -10.64 -3.79
C HIS A 390 1.54 -12.07 -3.41
N LYS A 391 1.88 -12.54 -2.20
CA LYS A 391 1.44 -13.87 -1.73
C LYS A 391 -0.08 -14.00 -1.76
N LEU A 392 -0.80 -13.00 -1.26
CA LEU A 392 -2.26 -12.97 -1.24
C LEU A 392 -2.85 -13.07 -2.66
N ILE A 393 -2.39 -12.26 -3.60
CA ILE A 393 -2.93 -12.26 -4.97
C ILE A 393 -2.53 -13.51 -5.74
N THR A 394 -1.31 -14.02 -5.56
CA THR A 394 -0.85 -15.28 -6.18
C THR A 394 -1.69 -16.46 -5.70
N CYS A 395 -1.97 -16.56 -4.39
CA CYS A 395 -2.85 -17.61 -3.85
C CYS A 395 -4.27 -17.46 -4.37
N PHE A 396 -4.80 -16.24 -4.38
CA PHE A 396 -6.13 -15.95 -4.92
C PHE A 396 -6.24 -16.35 -6.40
N LEU A 397 -5.29 -15.95 -7.24
CA LEU A 397 -5.28 -16.24 -8.67
C LEU A 397 -4.96 -17.71 -8.98
N SER A 398 -4.39 -18.47 -8.05
CA SER A 398 -4.12 -19.90 -8.22
C SER A 398 -5.38 -20.76 -8.04
N ASN A 399 -6.31 -20.31 -7.20
CA ASN A 399 -7.46 -21.10 -6.81
C ASN A 399 -8.56 -21.12 -7.91
N PRO A 400 -9.11 -22.30 -8.28
CA PRO A 400 -10.14 -22.42 -9.30
C PRO A 400 -11.40 -21.60 -9.03
N LEU A 401 -11.85 -21.51 -7.77
CA LEU A 401 -13.11 -20.83 -7.42
C LEU A 401 -13.00 -19.32 -7.58
N ALA A 402 -11.83 -18.76 -7.25
CA ALA A 402 -11.53 -17.36 -7.55
C ALA A 402 -11.54 -17.10 -9.06
N ARG A 403 -10.89 -17.98 -9.85
CA ARG A 403 -10.86 -17.86 -11.32
C ARG A 403 -12.25 -17.90 -11.93
N ASP A 404 -13.09 -18.83 -11.48
CA ASP A 404 -14.47 -18.93 -11.96
C ASP A 404 -15.27 -17.67 -11.60
N LYS A 405 -15.08 -17.11 -10.41
CA LYS A 405 -15.73 -15.85 -10.04
C LYS A 405 -15.24 -14.65 -10.85
N ILE A 406 -13.95 -14.59 -11.16
CA ILE A 406 -13.39 -13.56 -12.05
C ILE A 406 -14.01 -13.68 -13.44
N LYS A 407 -14.15 -14.90 -13.98
CA LYS A 407 -14.80 -15.16 -15.28
C LYS A 407 -16.26 -14.74 -15.26
N GLU A 408 -17.01 -15.11 -14.23
CA GLU A 408 -18.40 -14.66 -14.06
C GLU A 408 -18.49 -13.12 -14.02
N SER A 409 -17.59 -12.47 -13.26
CA SER A 409 -17.53 -11.01 -13.20
C SER A 409 -17.21 -10.40 -14.56
N LYS A 410 -16.27 -10.99 -15.31
CA LYS A 410 -15.92 -10.59 -16.68
C LYS A 410 -17.11 -10.70 -17.62
N GLU A 411 -17.78 -11.85 -17.65
CA GLU A 411 -18.97 -12.10 -18.48
C GLU A 411 -20.09 -11.11 -18.15
N LYS A 412 -20.33 -10.84 -16.87
CA LYS A 412 -21.31 -9.85 -16.42
C LYS A 412 -20.99 -8.46 -16.97
N VAL A 413 -19.73 -8.01 -16.89
CA VAL A 413 -19.31 -6.70 -17.45
C VAL A 413 -19.45 -6.67 -18.97
N MET A 414 -19.12 -7.77 -19.65
CA MET A 414 -19.21 -7.90 -21.11
C MET A 414 -20.65 -7.96 -21.62
N SER A 415 -21.60 -8.42 -20.80
CA SER A 415 -23.04 -8.44 -21.13
C SER A 415 -23.71 -7.06 -21.02
N VAL A 416 -23.11 -6.12 -20.30
CA VAL A 416 -23.61 -4.74 -20.20
C VAL A 416 -23.29 -4.02 -21.51
N LEU A 417 -24.33 -3.72 -22.29
CA LEU A 417 -24.21 -2.90 -23.49
C LEU A 417 -23.55 -1.56 -23.13
N SER A 418 -22.42 -1.25 -23.75
CA SER A 418 -21.84 0.09 -23.64
C SER A 418 -22.89 1.11 -24.13
N PRO A 419 -23.18 2.19 -23.37
CA PRO A 419 -24.05 3.24 -23.86
C PRO A 419 -23.32 3.94 -25.02
N TYR A 420 -23.58 3.46 -26.24
CA TYR A 420 -23.18 4.16 -27.45
C TYR A 420 -23.91 5.50 -27.46
N ARG A 421 -23.19 6.60 -27.23
CA ARG A 421 -23.69 7.93 -27.60
C ARG A 421 -23.74 7.99 -29.12
N VAL A 422 -24.93 7.79 -29.67
CA VAL A 422 -25.22 8.23 -31.04
C VAL A 422 -25.25 9.76 -31.02
N VAL A 423 -24.12 10.38 -31.35
CA VAL A 423 -24.10 11.81 -31.68
C VAL A 423 -24.72 11.93 -33.07
N GLY A 424 -26.01 12.28 -33.12
CA GLY A 424 -26.71 12.40 -34.39
C GLY A 424 -28.22 12.49 -34.32
N SER A 425 -28.78 13.44 -33.56
CA SER A 425 -29.96 14.19 -34.02
C SER A 425 -30.10 15.49 -33.23
N HIS A 426 -29.85 16.60 -33.91
CA HIS A 426 -30.47 17.86 -33.55
C HIS A 426 -31.95 17.73 -33.88
N ASP A 427 -32.83 17.70 -32.87
CA ASP A 427 -34.17 18.25 -33.01
C ASP A 427 -34.68 18.78 -31.67
N PHE A 428 -34.95 20.09 -31.67
CA PHE A 428 -35.63 20.80 -30.60
C PHE A 428 -37.10 20.40 -30.56
N ALA A 429 -37.54 19.72 -29.49
CA ALA A 429 -38.90 19.89 -28.98
C ALA A 429 -39.02 19.32 -27.55
N GLN A 430 -39.45 20.19 -26.63
CA GLN A 430 -39.90 19.84 -25.29
C GLN A 430 -41.04 18.80 -25.36
N ASN A 431 -40.95 17.74 -24.57
CA ASN A 431 -42.07 17.33 -23.73
C ASN A 431 -41.64 16.43 -22.56
N SER A 432 -42.27 16.74 -21.43
CA SER A 432 -42.05 16.26 -20.08
C SER A 432 -42.32 14.78 -19.84
N SER A 433 -41.70 14.28 -18.76
CA SER A 433 -41.96 13.03 -18.03
C SER A 433 -41.30 11.74 -18.53
N SER A 434 -39.98 11.65 -18.34
CA SER A 434 -39.35 10.39 -17.91
C SER A 434 -38.12 10.72 -17.08
N ILE A 435 -37.93 9.92 -16.06
CA ILE A 435 -37.02 10.12 -14.92
C ILE A 435 -35.59 10.37 -15.41
N SER A 436 -35.02 11.45 -14.92
CA SER A 436 -33.65 11.92 -15.12
C SER A 436 -32.61 10.82 -14.88
N GLN A 437 -32.14 10.17 -15.94
CA GLN A 437 -30.80 9.59 -15.99
C GLN A 437 -29.79 10.69 -16.35
N GLN A 438 -29.55 11.59 -15.40
CA GLN A 438 -28.40 12.48 -15.42
C GLN A 438 -27.42 12.00 -14.34
N GLY A 439 -26.24 11.56 -14.79
CA GLY A 439 -25.01 11.57 -14.00
C GLY A 439 -24.94 10.62 -12.80
N THR A 440 -24.85 9.32 -13.05
CA THR A 440 -24.13 8.43 -12.13
C THR A 440 -22.86 8.02 -12.84
N GLU A 441 -21.71 8.52 -12.37
CA GLU A 441 -20.42 7.92 -12.69
C GLU A 441 -20.55 6.42 -12.47
N THR A 442 -20.39 5.64 -13.54
CA THR A 442 -20.39 4.18 -13.44
C THR A 442 -19.11 3.84 -12.70
N GLY A 443 -19.21 3.57 -11.39
CA GLY A 443 -18.07 3.13 -10.58
C GLY A 443 -17.36 1.96 -11.25
N SER A 444 -16.04 1.87 -11.04
CA SER A 444 -15.22 0.79 -11.61
C SER A 444 -15.87 -0.57 -11.33
N LEU A 445 -15.94 -1.40 -12.36
CA LEU A 445 -16.53 -2.73 -12.24
C LEU A 445 -15.50 -3.70 -11.64
N PRO A 446 -15.91 -4.70 -10.83
CA PRO A 446 -14.98 -5.58 -10.11
C PRO A 446 -13.91 -6.25 -10.97
N PHE A 447 -14.28 -6.66 -12.19
CA PHE A 447 -13.33 -7.22 -13.17
C PHE A 447 -12.24 -6.22 -13.57
N ASN A 448 -12.57 -4.94 -13.79
CA ASN A 448 -11.55 -3.95 -14.12
C ASN A 448 -10.69 -3.64 -12.90
N SER A 449 -11.30 -3.55 -11.72
CA SER A 449 -10.61 -3.27 -10.47
C SER A 449 -9.62 -4.36 -10.07
N ILE A 450 -9.89 -5.65 -10.36
CA ILE A 450 -8.89 -6.70 -10.12
C ILE A 450 -7.69 -6.60 -11.08
N LEU A 451 -7.90 -6.21 -12.35
CA LEU A 451 -6.79 -5.97 -13.30
C LEU A 451 -5.92 -4.80 -12.83
N ASP A 452 -6.54 -3.71 -12.38
CA ASP A 452 -5.84 -2.56 -11.82
C ASP A 452 -5.12 -2.93 -10.50
N PHE A 453 -5.72 -3.78 -9.67
CA PHE A 453 -5.13 -4.23 -8.40
C PHE A 453 -3.88 -5.08 -8.65
N VAL A 454 -3.95 -6.02 -9.60
CA VAL A 454 -2.79 -6.79 -10.06
C VAL A 454 -1.72 -5.86 -10.60
N SER A 455 -2.10 -4.87 -11.42
CA SER A 455 -1.16 -3.87 -11.94
C SER A 455 -0.43 -3.14 -10.82
N GLU A 456 -1.15 -2.66 -9.81
CA GLU A 456 -0.56 -1.91 -8.69
C GLU A 456 0.45 -2.75 -7.89
N VAL A 457 0.14 -4.03 -7.64
CA VAL A 457 1.05 -4.95 -6.92
C VAL A 457 2.38 -5.13 -7.67
N TYR A 458 2.34 -5.37 -8.98
CA TYR A 458 3.55 -5.64 -9.77
C TYR A 458 4.24 -4.38 -10.32
N LEU A 459 3.58 -3.22 -10.30
CA LEU A 459 4.22 -1.94 -10.62
C LEU A 459 5.30 -1.58 -9.59
N LYS A 460 5.04 -1.91 -8.31
CA LYS A 460 5.95 -1.61 -7.20
C LYS A 460 7.13 -2.56 -7.13
N GLU A 461 6.90 -3.84 -7.39
CA GLU A 461 7.92 -4.89 -7.33
C GLU A 461 7.93 -5.73 -8.62
N PRO A 462 8.45 -5.21 -9.75
CA PRO A 462 8.47 -5.92 -11.04
C PRO A 462 9.25 -7.23 -11.03
N GLU A 463 10.15 -7.41 -10.06
CA GLU A 463 10.95 -8.62 -9.89
C GLU A 463 10.10 -9.82 -9.44
N LEU A 464 8.94 -9.59 -8.80
CA LEU A 464 8.01 -10.64 -8.36
C LEU A 464 7.24 -11.31 -9.52
N LEU A 465 7.52 -10.92 -10.76
CA LEU A 465 6.99 -11.58 -11.97
C LEU A 465 7.72 -12.88 -12.30
N LEU A 466 8.99 -13.01 -11.89
CA LEU A 466 9.83 -14.16 -12.20
C LEU A 466 9.23 -15.44 -11.61
N GLY A 467 8.98 -16.43 -12.47
CA GLY A 467 8.43 -17.74 -12.06
C GLY A 467 6.98 -17.71 -11.57
N ASN A 468 6.23 -16.63 -11.81
CA ASN A 468 4.86 -16.49 -11.35
C ASN A 468 3.83 -17.11 -12.32
N ASP A 469 3.77 -18.44 -12.37
CA ASP A 469 2.88 -19.17 -13.28
C ASP A 469 1.39 -18.91 -13.02
N ALA A 470 1.02 -18.64 -11.76
CA ALA A 470 -0.35 -18.33 -11.38
C ALA A 470 -0.83 -17.02 -12.01
N LEU A 471 0.00 -15.99 -11.99
CA LEU A 471 -0.26 -14.71 -12.64
C LEU A 471 -0.39 -14.88 -14.15
N TRP A 472 0.54 -15.58 -14.80
CA TRP A 472 0.48 -15.76 -16.26
C TRP A 472 -0.70 -16.62 -16.70
N THR A 473 -1.11 -17.60 -15.89
CA THR A 473 -2.36 -18.34 -16.10
C THR A 473 -3.57 -17.41 -16.03
N PHE A 474 -3.59 -16.49 -15.06
CA PHE A 474 -4.62 -15.46 -14.97
C PHE A 474 -4.63 -14.54 -16.19
N VAL A 475 -3.47 -14.03 -16.60
CA VAL A 475 -3.33 -13.18 -17.79
C VAL A 475 -3.90 -13.86 -19.04
N ASN A 476 -3.63 -15.16 -19.22
CA ASN A 476 -4.14 -15.93 -20.36
C ASN A 476 -5.67 -15.90 -20.46
N PHE A 477 -6.40 -16.34 -19.42
CA PHE A 477 -7.87 -16.36 -19.49
C PHE A 477 -8.49 -14.96 -19.36
N ALA A 478 -7.81 -14.03 -18.67
CA ALA A 478 -8.27 -12.64 -18.55
C ALA A 478 -8.28 -11.93 -19.90
N GLY A 479 -7.37 -12.26 -20.82
CA GLY A 479 -7.27 -11.67 -22.16
C GLY A 479 -8.20 -12.24 -23.24
N GLU A 480 -8.99 -13.28 -22.96
CA GLU A 480 -9.86 -13.88 -23.99
C GLU A 480 -11.14 -13.05 -24.25
N ASP A 481 -11.63 -13.01 -25.50
CA ASP A 481 -12.99 -12.62 -25.86
C ASP A 481 -13.53 -11.27 -25.32
N HIS A 482 -12.73 -10.20 -25.38
CA HIS A 482 -13.20 -8.85 -25.01
C HIS A 482 -14.21 -8.27 -26.01
N THR A 483 -15.44 -8.01 -25.55
CA THR A 483 -16.52 -7.36 -26.33
C THR A 483 -16.73 -5.88 -25.98
N ASN A 484 -16.08 -5.38 -24.93
CA ASN A 484 -16.20 -4.00 -24.42
C ASN A 484 -14.81 -3.35 -24.37
N PHE A 485 -14.68 -2.13 -24.90
CA PHE A 485 -13.39 -1.42 -24.92
C PHE A 485 -12.86 -1.12 -23.51
N GLN A 486 -13.72 -0.94 -22.49
CA GLN A 486 -13.28 -0.67 -21.11
C GLN A 486 -12.54 -1.86 -20.51
N THR A 487 -13.01 -3.09 -20.75
CA THR A 487 -12.34 -4.30 -20.25
C THR A 487 -11.05 -4.57 -21.03
N LEU A 488 -11.05 -4.30 -22.34
CA LEU A 488 -9.86 -4.40 -23.18
C LEU A 488 -8.79 -3.40 -22.74
N VAL A 489 -9.16 -2.14 -22.51
CA VAL A 489 -8.24 -1.08 -22.06
C VAL A 489 -7.66 -1.41 -20.68
N ALA A 490 -8.48 -1.87 -19.72
CA ALA A 490 -8.00 -2.31 -18.41
C ALA A 490 -6.99 -3.47 -18.53
N PHE A 491 -7.28 -4.45 -19.39
CA PHE A 491 -6.38 -5.58 -19.63
C PHE A 491 -5.05 -5.15 -20.26
N LEU A 492 -5.09 -4.28 -21.28
CA LEU A 492 -3.89 -3.75 -21.92
C LEU A 492 -3.07 -2.86 -20.97
N ASN A 493 -3.70 -2.06 -20.12
CA ASN A 493 -3.00 -1.29 -19.09
C ASN A 493 -2.29 -2.20 -18.08
N MET A 494 -2.91 -3.33 -17.71
CA MET A 494 -2.26 -4.35 -16.90
C MET A 494 -1.06 -4.94 -17.62
N LEU A 495 -1.19 -5.37 -18.89
CA LEU A 495 -0.04 -5.87 -19.67
C LEU A 495 1.09 -4.84 -19.77
N SER A 496 0.76 -3.56 -19.95
CA SER A 496 1.73 -2.47 -19.99
C SER A 496 2.50 -2.36 -18.68
N THR A 497 1.84 -2.61 -17.55
CA THR A 497 2.47 -2.61 -16.23
C THR A 497 3.35 -3.84 -16.03
N LEU A 498 2.88 -5.02 -16.41
CA LEU A 498 3.63 -6.27 -16.36
C LEU A 498 4.86 -6.26 -17.27
N ALA A 499 4.88 -5.42 -18.32
CA ALA A 499 6.03 -5.21 -19.19
C ALA A 499 7.10 -4.24 -18.60
N SER A 500 7.12 -4.01 -17.28
CA SER A 500 8.08 -3.10 -16.62
C SER A 500 9.42 -3.73 -16.23
N SER A 501 9.64 -5.01 -16.55
CA SER A 501 10.91 -5.72 -16.37
C SER A 501 11.34 -6.41 -17.68
N HIS A 502 12.60 -6.83 -17.78
CA HIS A 502 13.11 -7.55 -18.97
C HIS A 502 12.32 -8.83 -19.28
N GLU A 503 12.04 -9.63 -18.24
CA GLU A 503 11.27 -10.85 -18.37
C GLU A 503 9.81 -10.56 -18.70
N GLY A 504 9.20 -9.62 -17.98
CA GLY A 504 7.81 -9.23 -18.20
C GLY A 504 7.58 -8.70 -19.62
N ALA A 505 8.48 -7.85 -20.13
CA ALA A 505 8.41 -7.35 -21.49
C ALA A 505 8.52 -8.47 -22.54
N SER A 506 9.44 -9.43 -22.32
CA SER A 506 9.62 -10.56 -23.23
C SER A 506 8.39 -11.48 -23.23
N LYS A 507 7.79 -11.73 -22.05
CA LYS A 507 6.58 -12.54 -21.92
C LYS A 507 5.35 -11.88 -22.54
N VAL A 508 5.16 -10.57 -22.30
CA VAL A 508 4.07 -9.81 -22.91
C VAL A 508 4.23 -9.75 -24.43
N HIS A 509 5.47 -9.58 -24.93
CA HIS A 509 5.75 -9.68 -26.36
C HIS A 509 5.34 -11.04 -26.93
N GLU A 510 5.76 -12.14 -26.31
CA GLU A 510 5.39 -13.52 -26.72
C GLU A 510 3.87 -13.72 -26.74
N LEU A 511 3.17 -13.28 -25.70
CA LEU A 511 1.71 -13.42 -25.57
C LEU A 511 0.97 -12.71 -26.70
N LEU A 512 1.38 -11.49 -27.03
CA LEU A 512 0.74 -10.68 -28.07
C LEU A 512 1.22 -11.02 -29.51
N GLN A 513 2.37 -11.70 -29.64
CA GLN A 513 2.85 -12.24 -30.91
C GLN A 513 2.21 -13.60 -31.22
N GLY A 514 1.99 -14.42 -30.21
CA GLY A 514 1.45 -15.76 -30.32
C GLY A 514 -0.06 -15.78 -30.59
N LYS A 515 -0.62 -16.99 -30.66
CA LYS A 515 -2.08 -17.23 -30.73
C LYS A 515 -2.71 -17.35 -29.35
N ALA A 516 -2.09 -16.77 -28.32
CA ALA A 516 -2.55 -16.89 -26.93
C ALA A 516 -3.95 -16.28 -26.76
N PHE A 517 -4.20 -15.15 -27.43
CA PHE A 517 -5.52 -14.52 -27.46
C PHE A 517 -6.10 -14.57 -28.87
N ARG A 518 -7.42 -14.75 -28.98
CA ARG A 518 -8.10 -14.83 -30.29
C ARG A 518 -8.20 -13.49 -31.00
N SER A 519 -8.39 -12.39 -30.25
CA SER A 519 -8.68 -11.06 -30.79
C SER A 519 -7.66 -9.99 -30.39
N ILE A 520 -6.74 -10.30 -29.47
CA ILE A 520 -5.74 -9.36 -28.96
C ILE A 520 -4.37 -9.79 -29.45
N GLY A 521 -3.66 -8.90 -30.13
CA GLY A 521 -2.31 -9.20 -30.61
C GLY A 521 -1.66 -8.01 -31.31
N TRP A 522 -0.36 -8.16 -31.62
CA TRP A 522 0.37 -7.14 -32.36
C TRP A 522 -0.22 -6.93 -33.76
N SER A 523 -0.64 -8.01 -34.44
CA SER A 523 -1.33 -7.90 -35.73
C SER A 523 -2.59 -7.06 -35.63
N THR A 524 -3.40 -7.24 -34.58
CA THR A 524 -4.61 -6.43 -34.35
C THR A 524 -4.28 -4.94 -34.26
N LEU A 525 -3.24 -4.56 -33.52
CA LEU A 525 -2.80 -3.16 -33.43
C LEU A 525 -2.44 -2.58 -34.80
N PHE A 526 -1.54 -3.25 -35.54
CA PHE A 526 -1.04 -2.74 -36.82
C PHE A 526 -2.11 -2.78 -37.94
N GLU A 527 -2.99 -3.77 -37.93
CA GLU A 527 -4.16 -3.85 -38.81
C GLU A 527 -5.15 -2.72 -38.51
N CYS A 528 -5.46 -2.44 -37.23
CA CYS A 528 -6.33 -1.32 -36.86
C CYS A 528 -5.79 0.03 -37.35
N LEU A 529 -4.48 0.30 -37.17
CA LEU A 529 -3.85 1.52 -37.68
C LEU A 529 -3.98 1.64 -39.21
N THR A 530 -3.78 0.51 -39.92
CA THR A 530 -3.89 0.45 -41.37
C THR A 530 -5.34 0.66 -41.85
N ILE A 531 -6.32 0.04 -41.21
CA ILE A 531 -7.75 0.22 -41.51
C ILE A 531 -8.16 1.69 -41.37
N TYR A 532 -7.72 2.36 -40.30
CA TYR A 532 -8.02 3.78 -40.11
C TYR A 532 -7.36 4.65 -41.19
N ASP A 533 -6.08 4.41 -41.51
CA ASP A 533 -5.39 5.12 -42.60
C ASP A 533 -6.12 4.95 -43.95
N GLU A 534 -6.54 3.73 -44.29
CA GLU A 534 -7.30 3.46 -45.52
C GLU A 534 -8.65 4.20 -45.54
N LYS A 535 -9.37 4.22 -44.41
CA LYS A 535 -10.63 4.99 -44.29
C LYS A 535 -10.40 6.49 -44.50
N PHE A 536 -9.35 7.05 -43.90
CA PHE A 536 -9.01 8.47 -44.11
C PHE A 536 -8.65 8.75 -45.58
N LYS A 537 -7.83 7.89 -46.21
CA LYS A 537 -7.47 8.00 -47.64
C LYS A 537 -8.70 7.92 -48.55
N GLN A 538 -9.61 7.00 -48.31
CA GLN A 538 -10.85 6.85 -49.08
C GLN A 538 -11.75 8.10 -48.97
N SER A 539 -11.86 8.70 -47.78
CA SER A 539 -12.59 9.96 -47.60
C SER A 539 -11.93 11.13 -48.32
N LEU A 540 -10.59 11.23 -48.32
CA LEU A 540 -9.87 12.27 -49.06
C LEU A 540 -10.04 12.15 -50.59
N GLN A 541 -10.23 10.93 -51.09
CA GLN A 541 -10.48 10.67 -52.52
C GLN A 541 -11.93 10.96 -52.94
N THR A 542 -12.86 11.07 -51.99
CA THR A 542 -14.29 11.27 -52.25
C THR A 542 -14.65 12.76 -52.10
N ALA A 543 -14.94 13.43 -53.22
CA ALA A 543 -15.27 14.85 -53.22
C ALA A 543 -16.47 15.18 -52.31
N GLY A 544 -16.26 16.03 -51.30
CA GLY A 544 -17.30 16.46 -50.35
C GLY A 544 -17.52 15.53 -49.15
N ALA A 545 -16.78 14.42 -49.03
CA ALA A 545 -16.85 13.56 -47.84
C ALA A 545 -16.12 14.20 -46.64
N MET A 546 -16.73 14.14 -45.46
CA MET A 546 -16.06 14.51 -44.21
C MET A 546 -15.04 13.43 -43.84
N LEU A 547 -13.92 13.84 -43.24
CA LEU A 547 -12.95 12.92 -42.67
C LEU A 547 -13.61 12.13 -41.52
N PRO A 548 -13.46 10.79 -41.48
CA PRO A 548 -14.10 9.97 -40.46
C PRO A 548 -13.57 10.34 -39.07
N GLU A 549 -14.43 10.31 -38.06
CA GLU A 549 -14.01 10.39 -36.67
C GLU A 549 -13.57 9.01 -36.18
N ILE A 550 -12.49 8.96 -35.41
CA ILE A 550 -12.10 7.75 -34.68
C ILE A 550 -13.03 7.62 -33.49
N GLN A 551 -13.67 6.46 -33.36
CA GLN A 551 -14.54 6.18 -32.22
C GLN A 551 -13.72 6.24 -30.92
N GLU A 552 -14.27 6.88 -29.89
CA GLU A 552 -13.56 7.10 -28.62
C GLU A 552 -13.09 5.78 -27.96
N GLY A 553 -13.88 4.70 -28.08
CA GLY A 553 -13.48 3.38 -27.62
C GLY A 553 -12.27 2.82 -28.35
N ASP A 554 -12.23 2.97 -29.68
CA ASP A 554 -11.12 2.54 -30.52
C ASP A 554 -9.87 3.38 -30.26
N ALA A 555 -10.01 4.70 -30.11
CA ALA A 555 -8.91 5.59 -29.78
C ALA A 555 -8.29 5.23 -28.42
N LYS A 556 -9.12 4.95 -27.40
CA LYS A 556 -8.65 4.48 -26.08
C LYS A 556 -7.97 3.12 -26.14
N ALA A 557 -8.52 2.17 -26.91
CA ALA A 557 -7.90 0.86 -27.11
C ALA A 557 -6.53 0.99 -27.81
N LEU A 558 -6.43 1.81 -28.86
CA LEU A 558 -5.18 2.09 -29.56
C LEU A 558 -4.14 2.73 -28.61
N VAL A 559 -4.53 3.70 -27.79
CA VAL A 559 -3.64 4.29 -26.78
C VAL A 559 -3.12 3.22 -25.81
N ALA A 560 -4.00 2.34 -25.32
CA ALA A 560 -3.60 1.27 -24.41
C ALA A 560 -2.62 0.29 -25.08
N TYR A 561 -2.87 -0.11 -26.33
CA TYR A 561 -1.92 -0.92 -27.11
C TYR A 561 -0.57 -0.22 -27.30
N LEU A 562 -0.57 1.07 -27.62
CA LEU A 562 0.65 1.86 -27.80
C LEU A 562 1.44 1.98 -26.50
N ASN A 563 0.77 2.05 -25.34
CA ASN A 563 1.44 1.99 -24.04
C ASN A 563 2.10 0.62 -23.78
N VAL A 564 1.43 -0.48 -24.14
CA VAL A 564 2.04 -1.82 -24.08
C VAL A 564 3.26 -1.89 -25.00
N LEU A 565 3.12 -1.44 -26.26
CA LEU A 565 4.22 -1.42 -27.23
C LEU A 565 5.41 -0.61 -26.70
N LYS A 566 5.14 0.59 -26.18
CA LYS A 566 6.14 1.47 -25.55
C LYS A 566 6.92 0.70 -24.48
N LYS A 567 6.21 0.11 -23.50
CA LYS A 567 6.83 -0.60 -22.37
C LYS A 567 7.60 -1.85 -22.80
N VAL A 568 7.06 -2.63 -23.72
CA VAL A 568 7.71 -3.82 -24.27
C VAL A 568 9.02 -3.46 -24.97
N VAL A 569 9.04 -2.39 -25.77
CA VAL A 569 10.25 -1.95 -26.47
C VAL A 569 11.27 -1.35 -25.50
N GLU A 570 10.83 -0.52 -24.56
CA GLU A 570 11.69 0.11 -23.54
C GLU A 570 12.43 -0.92 -22.69
N ASN A 571 11.71 -1.92 -22.17
CA ASN A 571 12.22 -2.90 -21.22
C ASN A 571 12.63 -4.22 -21.87
N GLY A 572 12.40 -4.43 -23.16
CA GLY A 572 12.78 -5.67 -23.85
C GLY A 572 14.28 -5.96 -23.79
N ASN A 573 14.66 -7.24 -23.86
CA ASN A 573 16.06 -7.63 -23.91
C ASN A 573 16.74 -6.97 -25.13
N PRO A 574 17.85 -6.22 -24.98
CA PRO A 574 18.50 -5.51 -26.10
C PRO A 574 18.95 -6.38 -27.27
N ILE A 575 19.17 -7.67 -27.04
CA ILE A 575 19.56 -8.65 -28.07
C ILE A 575 18.34 -9.08 -28.89
N GLU A 576 17.21 -9.36 -28.21
CA GLU A 576 16.01 -9.88 -28.83
C GLU A 576 15.17 -8.78 -29.49
N ARG A 577 15.00 -7.64 -28.80
CA ARG A 577 14.08 -6.56 -29.21
C ARG A 577 14.37 -5.93 -30.57
N LYS A 578 15.60 -6.08 -31.06
CA LYS A 578 16.00 -5.62 -32.40
C LYS A 578 15.26 -6.32 -33.53
N ASN A 579 14.73 -7.51 -33.26
CA ASN A 579 14.06 -8.35 -34.26
C ASN A 579 12.54 -8.45 -34.06
N TRP A 580 11.98 -7.81 -33.02
CA TRP A 580 10.56 -7.95 -32.66
C TRP A 580 9.61 -7.21 -33.61
N PHE A 581 9.96 -5.98 -33.99
CA PHE A 581 9.11 -5.13 -34.83
C PHE A 581 9.90 -4.63 -36.05
N PRO A 582 9.96 -5.42 -37.14
CA PRO A 582 10.73 -5.06 -38.33
C PRO A 582 10.09 -3.95 -39.16
N ASP A 583 8.77 -3.77 -39.05
CA ASP A 583 8.02 -2.69 -39.70
C ASP A 583 7.30 -1.85 -38.64
N ILE A 584 7.64 -0.55 -38.60
CA ILE A 584 7.05 0.43 -37.70
C ILE A 584 6.34 1.57 -38.46
N GLU A 585 6.33 1.55 -39.80
CA GLU A 585 5.70 2.59 -40.62
C GLU A 585 4.22 2.83 -40.24
N PRO A 586 3.39 1.81 -39.92
CA PRO A 586 1.99 2.06 -39.58
C PRO A 586 1.78 2.99 -38.37
N LEU A 587 2.77 3.14 -37.47
CA LEU A 587 2.69 4.07 -36.33
C LEU A 587 2.68 5.54 -36.78
N PHE A 588 3.16 5.84 -37.99
CA PHE A 588 3.27 7.20 -38.51
C PHE A 588 2.04 7.63 -39.32
N LYS A 589 1.33 6.66 -39.93
CA LYS A 589 0.27 6.90 -40.92
C LYS A 589 -0.87 7.77 -40.42
N LEU A 590 -1.13 7.80 -39.11
CA LEU A 590 -2.21 8.62 -38.53
C LEU A 590 -1.76 10.03 -38.09
N LEU A 591 -0.47 10.36 -38.09
CA LEU A 591 0.03 11.62 -37.51
C LEU A 591 -0.41 12.85 -38.31
N SER A 592 -0.51 12.74 -39.64
CA SER A 592 -0.87 13.83 -40.55
C SER A 592 -2.35 14.24 -40.50
N TYR A 593 -3.26 13.38 -40.04
CA TYR A 593 -4.71 13.66 -40.12
C TYR A 593 -5.19 14.53 -38.96
N GLU A 594 -5.88 15.63 -39.24
CA GLU A 594 -6.38 16.57 -38.21
C GLU A 594 -7.41 15.95 -37.27
N ASN A 595 -8.27 15.04 -37.77
CA ASN A 595 -9.34 14.41 -37.00
C ASN A 595 -8.88 13.30 -36.05
N VAL A 596 -7.58 13.00 -36.01
CA VAL A 596 -7.02 12.05 -35.04
C VAL A 596 -6.85 12.75 -33.68
N PRO A 597 -7.43 12.23 -32.59
CA PRO A 597 -7.39 12.89 -31.29
C PRO A 597 -5.96 13.22 -30.83
N PRO A 598 -5.70 14.43 -30.25
CA PRO A 598 -4.36 14.83 -29.84
C PRO A 598 -3.68 13.86 -28.86
N TYR A 599 -4.45 13.26 -27.95
CA TYR A 599 -3.92 12.28 -26.99
C TYR A 599 -3.46 10.99 -27.67
N LEU A 600 -4.12 10.56 -28.75
CA LEU A 600 -3.72 9.40 -29.55
C LEU A 600 -2.46 9.71 -30.36
N LYS A 601 -2.36 10.90 -30.96
CA LYS A 601 -1.11 11.36 -31.60
C LYS A 601 0.05 11.39 -30.60
N GLY A 602 -0.20 11.86 -29.37
CA GLY A 602 0.79 11.83 -28.29
C GLY A 602 1.25 10.41 -27.97
N ALA A 603 0.33 9.44 -27.87
CA ALA A 603 0.66 8.04 -27.65
C ALA A 603 1.48 7.43 -28.81
N LEU A 604 1.14 7.73 -30.06
CA LEU A 604 1.89 7.29 -31.24
C LEU A 604 3.33 7.82 -31.20
N ARG A 605 3.52 9.12 -30.95
CA ARG A 605 4.86 9.72 -30.84
C ARG A 605 5.66 9.14 -29.68
N ASN A 606 5.02 8.91 -28.53
CA ASN A 606 5.66 8.27 -27.38
C ASN A 606 6.12 6.84 -27.72
N ALA A 607 5.32 6.06 -28.45
CA ALA A 607 5.70 4.72 -28.88
C ALA A 607 6.81 4.76 -29.93
N ILE A 608 6.76 5.68 -30.90
CA ILE A 608 7.82 5.86 -31.91
C ILE A 608 9.16 6.21 -31.25
N ALA A 609 9.15 7.08 -30.23
CA ALA A 609 10.36 7.53 -29.55
C ALA A 609 11.16 6.37 -28.92
N THR A 610 10.50 5.29 -28.46
CA THR A 610 11.20 4.16 -27.83
C THR A 610 12.04 3.37 -28.84
N PHE A 611 11.64 3.35 -30.11
CA PHE A 611 12.36 2.67 -31.17
C PHE A 611 13.69 3.32 -31.55
N ILE A 612 13.90 4.60 -31.19
CA ILE A 612 15.15 5.33 -31.45
C ILE A 612 16.37 4.61 -30.83
N HIS A 613 16.18 3.99 -29.66
CA HIS A 613 17.23 3.32 -28.91
C HIS A 613 17.37 1.82 -29.24
N VAL A 614 16.61 1.30 -30.21
CA VAL A 614 16.63 -0.13 -30.57
C VAL A 614 17.80 -0.44 -31.51
N SER A 615 17.94 0.32 -32.60
CA SER A 615 19.08 0.19 -33.52
C SER A 615 19.34 1.48 -34.32
N PRO A 616 20.58 1.72 -34.77
CA PRO A 616 20.90 2.87 -35.63
C PRO A 616 20.11 2.89 -36.93
N VAL A 617 19.91 1.72 -37.56
CA VAL A 617 19.14 1.61 -38.81
C VAL A 617 17.70 2.05 -38.60
N LEU A 618 17.07 1.62 -37.50
CA LEU A 618 15.71 2.00 -37.19
C LEU A 618 15.58 3.50 -36.88
N LYS A 619 16.59 4.08 -36.23
CA LYS A 619 16.67 5.53 -36.00
C LYS A 619 16.64 6.33 -37.31
N ASP A 620 17.39 5.90 -38.32
CA ASP A 620 17.42 6.58 -39.62
C ASP A 620 16.08 6.44 -40.36
N SER A 621 15.45 5.26 -40.28
CA SER A 621 14.10 5.05 -40.82
C SER A 621 13.05 5.93 -40.15
N ILE A 622 13.13 6.11 -38.82
CA ILE A 622 12.22 7.00 -38.07
C ILE A 622 12.30 8.44 -38.58
N TRP A 623 13.50 8.97 -38.83
CA TRP A 623 13.66 10.32 -39.39
C TRP A 623 12.98 10.46 -40.76
N THR A 624 13.18 9.47 -41.63
CA THR A 624 12.54 9.43 -42.95
C THR A 624 11.01 9.43 -42.83
N PHE A 625 10.45 8.64 -41.91
CA PHE A 625 9.01 8.60 -41.69
C PHE A 625 8.45 9.88 -41.06
N LEU A 626 9.19 10.56 -40.16
CA LEU A 626 8.76 11.84 -39.61
C LEU A 626 8.67 12.93 -40.68
N GLU A 627 9.63 12.98 -41.61
CA GLU A 627 9.60 13.87 -42.77
C GLU A 627 8.42 13.59 -43.69
N GLN A 628 8.04 12.32 -43.85
CA GLN A 628 6.95 11.91 -44.73
C GLN A 628 5.56 12.13 -44.12
N TYR A 629 5.39 11.91 -42.82
CA TYR A 629 4.07 11.76 -42.18
C TYR A 629 3.71 12.78 -41.09
N ASP A 630 4.69 13.45 -40.46
CA ASP A 630 4.41 14.31 -39.28
C ASP A 630 4.86 15.77 -39.47
N LEU A 631 5.96 16.01 -40.18
CA LEU A 631 6.42 17.38 -40.43
C LEU A 631 5.51 18.07 -41.44
N PRO A 632 5.05 19.31 -41.18
CA PRO A 632 4.32 20.08 -42.18
C PRO A 632 5.26 20.31 -43.36
N VAL A 633 4.97 19.69 -44.49
CA VAL A 633 5.74 19.90 -45.71
C VAL A 633 5.49 21.34 -46.16
N VAL A 634 6.36 22.28 -45.75
CA VAL A 634 6.41 23.63 -46.32
C VAL A 634 7.08 23.49 -47.69
N VAL A 635 6.33 23.01 -48.69
CA VAL A 635 6.68 23.30 -50.08
C VAL A 635 5.98 24.61 -50.42
N GLY A 636 6.68 25.73 -50.21
CA GLY A 636 6.32 26.94 -50.93
C GLY A 636 6.45 26.65 -52.43
N PRO A 637 5.51 27.07 -53.29
CA PRO A 637 5.66 26.87 -54.72
C PRO A 637 6.94 27.59 -55.16
N GLU A 638 7.81 26.91 -55.92
CA GLU A 638 8.91 27.55 -56.64
C GLU A 638 8.31 28.55 -57.65
N ALA A 639 8.04 29.77 -57.20
CA ALA A 639 7.84 30.90 -58.08
C ALA A 639 9.22 31.29 -58.61
N GLN A 640 9.50 30.87 -59.85
CA GLN A 640 10.62 31.39 -60.62
C GLN A 640 10.57 32.93 -60.64
N GLY A 641 11.53 33.56 -59.96
CA GLY A 641 11.97 34.94 -60.20
C GLY A 641 11.46 36.01 -59.23
N SER A 642 12.19 36.27 -58.14
CA SER A 642 12.60 37.60 -57.61
C SER A 642 13.27 37.48 -56.21
N PRO A 643 14.15 38.42 -55.80
CA PRO A 643 15.24 38.13 -54.87
C PRO A 643 14.86 38.23 -53.38
N SER A 644 15.50 37.33 -52.61
CA SER A 644 15.69 37.26 -51.16
C SER A 644 15.29 38.47 -50.31
N MET A 645 14.32 38.28 -49.41
CA MET A 645 14.36 38.85 -48.07
C MET A 645 14.33 37.71 -47.06
N GLY A 646 15.36 37.66 -46.21
CA GLY A 646 15.49 36.66 -45.17
C GLY A 646 14.45 36.86 -44.08
N THR A 647 13.72 35.79 -43.78
CA THR A 647 12.91 35.70 -42.56
C THR A 647 13.49 34.54 -41.75
N GLN A 648 14.07 34.87 -40.60
CA GLN A 648 14.59 33.92 -39.63
C GLN A 648 13.49 32.94 -39.22
N VAL A 649 13.75 31.64 -39.42
CA VAL A 649 12.98 30.55 -38.85
C VAL A 649 13.40 30.42 -37.38
N VAL A 650 12.46 30.68 -36.47
CA VAL A 650 12.57 30.30 -35.06
C VAL A 650 12.16 28.84 -34.96
N LEU A 651 13.14 27.96 -34.77
CA LEU A 651 12.91 26.57 -34.34
C LEU A 651 12.28 26.58 -32.93
N PRO A 652 11.13 25.93 -32.70
CA PRO A 652 10.78 25.53 -31.35
C PRO A 652 11.70 24.36 -30.95
N VAL A 653 12.44 24.56 -29.87
CA VAL A 653 13.30 23.56 -29.22
C VAL A 653 12.41 22.40 -28.73
N LEU A 654 12.72 21.18 -29.17
CA LEU A 654 12.26 19.91 -28.60
C LEU A 654 13.31 19.36 -27.65
#